data_AF-A0A8H3A8P1-F1
#
_entry.id   AF-A0A8H3A8P1-F1
#
_cell.length_a   1.000
_cell.length_b   1.000
_cell.length_c   1.000
_cell.angle_alpha   90.00
_cell.angle_beta   90.00
_cell.angle_gamma   90.00
#
_symmetry.space_group_name_H-M   'P 1'
#
loop_
_entity.id
_entity.type
_entity.pdbx_description
1 polymer ?
#
loop_
_entity_poly.entity_id
_entity_poly.type
_entity_poly.pdbx_seq_one_letter_code
_entity_poly.pdbx_strand_id
1 'polypeptide(L)'
;MLRLASARCILLVFGIRLLIALSTCGFFQPDEYFQTLEPAYRVVFGSGHLTWEWIANPPIRSFVYPALFVPAYAWVKVMNLEDTFTLIWAPKFVQVIFASAGDLALYQIARSLFTKTHGDAVLFLSLVSPFNVLALTRTLANSTETSLVTVALLFWPFSLSQARWRTRISLSLAALSCIIRPTAAIIWAFLASELLWRASSSWGHISNLMADGCLVGFVAVFTITLADTTYYGTPTFTPFSFLKTNLVSGIASFYGANSFHYYITQGLPIILGPALPFAILGAWSHFKDVPTDRKTSPSRRIRSLLLALVAWSIMVYSLLAHKEWRFIHPLLPILHLFAADYLINLNNIKHATDQRVQDNPKTNVTFHLPIRRNHIVYFLAVCLPLNLYLIRWHGNAQIAVTRYLHNLSVGSDRVKSIGVLMPCHSIPGQAYLHLPRLARPLSGHLIWELGCEPPLGLNQSQRETYVSQTDVFFEALGPTRYLDRHFPPEVDSTFPPSPEPFTTPGSSPSTQGWNHTWPSHFIMFGALENTSSSTEIQDTVGQKLRRKGYEVIWRIDEELMSAAGAFSLDQLMELAGFSCAQALSKTYDDKKYPRVLVCCGPGNQGGDGLVAARHLKMFGYEPTLYMPKPGSKDIYKRLASQCSNLHIPSSPELPESFKSSYDVILDAIFGFSFKPPARAPFDTTLRLIGESGLPIVSVDIPSGWDVDNGPQEVKADGDKAGALGALRPDVLVSLTAPKQGARTFQGRHFLGGRFVPPDLAKKFELNLPDYPGSDQVVELTDNGESKL
;
A
#
# COMPACT_ATOMS: atom_id res chain seq x y z
N MET A 1 -3.06 28.66 -23.19
CA MET A 1 -3.47 27.48 -22.40
C MET A 1 -4.27 27.81 -21.12
N LEU A 2 -4.33 29.07 -20.65
CA LEU A 2 -4.90 29.41 -19.32
C LEU A 2 -6.02 30.48 -19.30
N ARG A 3 -6.55 30.93 -20.46
CA ARG A 3 -7.53 32.03 -20.49
C ARG A 3 -8.96 31.67 -20.01
N LEU A 4 -9.20 30.48 -19.45
CA LEU A 4 -10.56 29.98 -19.19
C LEU A 4 -10.83 29.42 -17.78
N ALA A 5 -9.80 29.08 -17.00
CA ALA A 5 -9.93 28.73 -15.58
C ALA A 5 -9.18 29.77 -14.74
N SER A 6 -9.80 30.26 -13.66
CA SER A 6 -9.11 31.19 -12.76
C SER A 6 -7.91 30.48 -12.12
N ALA A 7 -6.85 31.22 -11.77
CA ALA A 7 -5.71 30.67 -11.04
C ALA A 7 -6.16 29.92 -9.77
N ARG A 8 -7.22 30.42 -9.12
CA ARG A 8 -7.87 29.76 -7.97
C ARG A 8 -8.43 28.37 -8.30
N CYS A 9 -9.10 28.20 -9.44
CA CYS A 9 -9.63 26.90 -9.87
C CYS A 9 -8.51 25.89 -10.11
N ILE A 10 -7.41 26.32 -10.73
CA ILE A 10 -6.26 25.47 -11.02
C ILE A 10 -5.59 25.00 -9.73
N LEU A 11 -5.32 25.95 -8.81
CA LEU A 11 -4.74 25.63 -7.51
C LEU A 11 -5.66 24.73 -6.68
N LEU A 12 -6.98 24.93 -6.76
CA LEU A 12 -7.95 24.08 -6.07
C LEU A 12 -7.94 22.64 -6.60
N VAL A 13 -8.03 22.45 -7.92
CA VAL A 13 -8.02 21.11 -8.55
C VAL A 13 -6.72 20.41 -8.25
N PHE A 14 -5.59 21.10 -8.46
CA PHE A 14 -4.27 20.55 -8.18
C PHE A 14 -4.12 20.19 -6.69
N GLY A 15 -4.53 21.07 -5.79
CA GLY A 15 -4.45 20.85 -4.34
C GLY A 15 -5.30 19.66 -3.88
N ILE A 16 -6.53 19.50 -4.40
CA ILE A 16 -7.39 18.36 -4.09
C ILE A 16 -6.80 17.05 -4.63
N ARG A 17 -6.33 17.03 -5.89
CA ARG A 17 -5.72 15.83 -6.49
C ARG A 17 -4.42 15.46 -5.80
N LEU A 18 -3.62 16.44 -5.41
CA LEU A 18 -2.44 16.23 -4.59
C LEU A 18 -2.85 15.61 -3.25
N LEU A 19 -3.77 16.21 -2.51
CA LEU A 19 -4.24 15.67 -1.22
C LEU A 19 -4.72 14.22 -1.35
N ILE A 20 -5.49 13.88 -2.39
CA ILE A 20 -5.91 12.49 -2.67
C ILE A 20 -4.71 11.58 -2.90
N ALA A 21 -3.77 11.97 -3.78
CA ALA A 21 -2.57 11.17 -4.07
C ALA A 21 -1.71 10.92 -2.82
N LEU A 22 -1.54 11.96 -2.00
CA LEU A 22 -0.78 11.91 -0.74
C LEU A 22 -1.48 11.07 0.34
N SER A 23 -2.80 11.10 0.37
CA SER A 23 -3.61 10.33 1.33
C SER A 23 -3.81 8.87 0.93
N THR A 24 -3.48 8.51 -0.31
CA THR A 24 -3.66 7.15 -0.84
C THR A 24 -2.57 6.21 -0.31
N CYS A 25 -2.97 5.28 0.55
CA CYS A 25 -2.12 4.30 1.23
C CYS A 25 -2.40 2.85 0.81
N GLY A 26 -3.34 2.59 -0.10
CA GLY A 26 -3.74 1.24 -0.51
C GLY A 26 -3.07 0.74 -1.79
N PHE A 27 -2.96 -0.58 -1.94
CA PHE A 27 -2.69 -1.29 -3.18
C PHE A 27 -4.00 -1.50 -3.95
N PHE A 28 -3.99 -1.33 -5.28
CA PHE A 28 -5.19 -1.54 -6.10
C PHE A 28 -4.99 -2.54 -7.24
N GLN A 29 -3.93 -2.38 -8.02
CA GLN A 29 -3.62 -3.28 -9.13
C GLN A 29 -2.11 -3.44 -9.30
N PRO A 30 -1.61 -4.62 -9.66
CA PRO A 30 -0.18 -4.86 -9.86
C PRO A 30 0.40 -4.01 -10.99
N ASP A 31 -0.38 -3.67 -12.03
CA ASP A 31 0.04 -2.79 -13.14
C ASP A 31 0.58 -1.43 -12.69
N GLU A 32 0.09 -0.92 -11.55
CA GLU A 32 0.56 0.35 -10.96
C GLU A 32 2.06 0.29 -10.65
N TYR A 33 2.56 -0.89 -10.28
CA TYR A 33 3.93 -1.12 -9.85
C TYR A 33 4.72 -1.83 -10.95
N PHE A 34 4.33 -3.05 -11.30
CA PHE A 34 5.13 -3.95 -12.14
C PHE A 34 5.11 -3.60 -13.63
N GLN A 35 4.06 -2.94 -14.12
CA GLN A 35 3.99 -2.49 -15.52
C GLN A 35 4.41 -1.03 -15.70
N THR A 36 4.72 -0.32 -14.60
CA THR A 36 4.94 1.13 -14.63
C THR A 36 6.16 1.55 -13.82
N LEU A 37 6.13 1.38 -12.50
CA LEU A 37 7.16 1.89 -11.61
C LEU A 37 8.42 1.01 -11.57
N GLU A 38 8.28 -0.33 -11.55
CA GLU A 38 9.44 -1.24 -11.55
C GLU A 38 10.35 -1.05 -12.76
N PRO A 39 9.86 -0.97 -14.02
CA PRO A 39 10.72 -0.70 -15.18
C PRO A 39 11.40 0.67 -15.09
N ALA A 40 10.68 1.71 -14.66
CA ALA A 40 11.23 3.06 -14.52
C ALA A 40 12.31 3.13 -13.43
N TYR A 41 12.04 2.51 -12.29
CA TYR A 41 12.95 2.36 -11.16
C TYR A 41 14.21 1.59 -11.59
N ARG A 42 14.05 0.50 -12.35
CA ARG A 42 15.16 -0.32 -12.86
C ARG A 42 16.13 0.46 -13.73
N VAL A 43 15.64 1.35 -14.60
CA VAL A 43 16.52 2.22 -15.41
C VAL A 43 17.37 3.15 -14.54
N VAL A 44 16.83 3.64 -13.44
CA VAL A 44 17.53 4.61 -12.58
C VAL A 44 18.45 3.94 -11.56
N PHE A 45 17.99 2.87 -10.90
CA PHE A 45 18.69 2.22 -9.78
C PHE A 45 19.42 0.93 -10.18
N GLY A 46 19.17 0.41 -11.38
CA GLY A 46 19.81 -0.82 -11.89
C GLY A 46 19.25 -2.10 -11.28
N SER A 47 18.18 -2.04 -10.51
CA SER A 47 17.50 -3.18 -9.88
C SER A 47 15.98 -3.04 -9.99
N GLY A 48 15.24 -4.13 -9.85
CA GLY A 48 13.77 -4.12 -10.01
C GLY A 48 13.28 -5.30 -10.82
N HIS A 49 12.07 -5.75 -10.49
CA HIS A 49 11.49 -6.97 -11.05
C HIS A 49 10.71 -6.66 -12.33
N LEU A 50 11.02 -7.39 -13.40
CA LEU A 50 10.33 -7.29 -14.68
C LEU A 50 9.44 -8.51 -14.86
N THR A 51 8.17 -8.29 -15.19
CA THR A 51 7.23 -9.37 -15.47
C THR A 51 7.51 -10.02 -16.82
N TRP A 52 6.84 -11.15 -17.08
CA TRP A 52 6.98 -11.90 -18.33
C TRP A 52 6.77 -11.05 -19.59
N GLU A 53 5.89 -10.05 -19.56
CA GLU A 53 5.63 -9.22 -20.75
C GLU A 53 6.82 -8.36 -21.18
N TRP A 54 7.72 -8.05 -20.25
CA TRP A 54 8.95 -7.29 -20.50
C TRP A 54 10.09 -8.20 -20.96
N ILE A 55 10.14 -9.44 -20.50
CA ILE A 55 11.25 -10.38 -20.79
C ILE A 55 10.93 -11.39 -21.90
N ALA A 56 9.67 -11.47 -22.34
CA ALA A 56 9.28 -12.27 -23.49
C ALA A 56 10.08 -11.87 -24.74
N ASN A 57 10.32 -12.83 -25.63
CA ASN A 57 10.99 -12.59 -26.89
C ASN A 57 10.08 -12.96 -28.08
N PRO A 58 9.54 -11.99 -28.84
CA PRO A 58 9.74 -10.54 -28.69
C PRO A 58 8.93 -9.95 -27.52
N PRO A 59 9.39 -8.83 -26.92
CA PRO A 59 8.69 -8.19 -25.79
C PRO A 59 7.40 -7.51 -26.26
N ILE A 60 6.42 -7.38 -25.36
CA ILE A 60 5.07 -6.89 -25.70
C ILE A 60 4.65 -5.61 -24.95
N ARG A 61 5.51 -5.04 -24.09
CA ARG A 61 5.25 -3.79 -23.37
C ARG A 61 6.16 -2.68 -23.87
N SER A 62 5.59 -1.51 -24.11
CA SER A 62 6.38 -0.32 -24.47
C SER A 62 6.95 0.36 -23.24
N PHE A 63 8.18 0.85 -23.34
CA PHE A 63 8.82 1.64 -22.29
C PHE A 63 8.34 3.10 -22.24
N VAL A 64 7.55 3.57 -23.22
CA VAL A 64 7.13 4.98 -23.30
C VAL A 64 6.36 5.46 -22.06
N TYR A 65 5.47 4.64 -21.48
CA TYR A 65 4.75 5.04 -20.28
C TYR A 65 5.63 5.05 -19.02
N PRO A 66 6.39 3.98 -18.69
CA PRO A 66 7.39 4.04 -17.60
C PRO A 66 8.39 5.19 -17.72
N ALA A 67 8.80 5.56 -18.95
CA ALA A 67 9.74 6.65 -19.19
C ALA A 67 9.28 7.99 -18.60
N LEU A 68 7.98 8.22 -18.42
CA LEU A 68 7.45 9.43 -17.79
C LEU A 68 7.86 9.58 -16.31
N PHE A 69 8.18 8.47 -15.63
CA PHE A 69 8.54 8.43 -14.22
C PHE A 69 10.05 8.40 -13.99
N VAL A 70 10.85 8.13 -15.03
CA VAL A 70 12.32 8.11 -14.96
C VAL A 70 12.90 9.45 -14.46
N PRO A 71 12.46 10.63 -14.94
CA PRO A 71 12.96 11.91 -14.41
C PRO A 71 12.69 12.10 -12.91
N ALA A 72 11.53 11.62 -12.43
CA ALA A 72 11.17 11.71 -11.02
C ALA A 72 12.11 10.85 -10.16
N TYR A 73 12.35 9.60 -10.55
CA TYR A 73 13.32 8.74 -9.85
C TYR A 73 14.76 9.24 -9.97
N ALA A 74 15.16 9.74 -11.14
CA ALA A 74 16.49 10.31 -11.34
C ALA A 74 16.72 11.53 -10.44
N TRP A 75 15.71 12.38 -10.27
CA TRP A 75 15.77 13.50 -9.33
C TRP A 75 15.95 13.01 -7.89
N VAL A 76 15.20 11.99 -7.46
CA VAL A 76 15.35 11.40 -6.12
C VAL A 76 16.78 10.89 -5.88
N LYS A 77 17.34 10.16 -6.85
CA LYS A 77 18.71 9.63 -6.80
C LYS A 77 19.76 10.74 -6.77
N VAL A 78 19.65 11.74 -7.64
CA VAL A 78 20.61 12.86 -7.73
C VAL A 78 20.59 13.71 -6.46
N MET A 79 19.41 13.91 -5.86
CA MET A 79 19.27 14.67 -4.61
C MET A 79 19.59 13.84 -3.35
N ASN A 80 19.93 12.55 -3.51
CA ASN A 80 20.19 11.61 -2.42
C ASN A 80 19.02 11.55 -1.40
N LEU A 81 17.78 11.61 -1.91
CA LEU A 81 16.53 11.55 -1.14
C LEU A 81 15.93 10.14 -1.22
N GLU A 82 16.76 9.11 -1.13
CA GLU A 82 16.38 7.70 -1.33
C GLU A 82 15.61 7.10 -0.14
N ASP A 83 14.98 7.95 0.69
CA ASP A 83 14.05 7.48 1.68
C ASP A 83 12.77 6.95 0.99
N THR A 84 12.19 5.89 1.56
CA THR A 84 11.01 5.23 1.00
C THR A 84 9.83 6.17 0.83
N PHE A 85 9.72 7.22 1.64
CA PHE A 85 8.63 8.17 1.50
C PHE A 85 8.79 8.99 0.21
N THR A 86 9.95 9.59 -0.03
CA THR A 86 10.22 10.39 -1.23
C THR A 86 10.16 9.55 -2.52
N LEU A 87 10.69 8.33 -2.50
CA LEU A 87 10.61 7.38 -3.63
C LEU A 87 9.17 7.04 -4.04
N ILE A 88 8.26 6.90 -3.07
CA ILE A 88 6.84 6.61 -3.33
C ILE A 88 6.11 7.86 -3.83
N TRP A 89 6.48 9.05 -3.34
CA TRP A 89 5.72 10.28 -3.59
C TRP A 89 6.08 10.95 -4.91
N ALA A 90 7.34 10.87 -5.34
CA ALA A 90 7.82 11.46 -6.58
C ALA A 90 7.00 11.04 -7.82
N PRO A 91 6.75 9.73 -8.09
CA PRO A 91 5.96 9.34 -9.25
C PRO A 91 4.47 9.73 -9.14
N LYS A 92 3.90 9.79 -7.93
CA LYS A 92 2.52 10.25 -7.73
C LYS A 92 2.36 11.71 -8.14
N PHE A 93 3.37 12.55 -7.92
CA PHE A 93 3.32 13.95 -8.32
C PHE A 93 3.19 14.12 -9.85
N VAL A 94 3.90 13.29 -10.63
CA VAL A 94 3.77 13.25 -12.09
C VAL A 94 2.32 12.95 -12.48
N GLN A 95 1.71 11.97 -11.82
CA GLN A 95 0.32 11.59 -12.11
C GLN A 95 -0.69 12.68 -11.72
N VAL A 96 -0.46 13.43 -10.63
CA VAL A 96 -1.29 14.57 -10.22
C VAL A 96 -1.34 15.64 -11.31
N ILE A 97 -0.24 15.87 -12.03
CA ILE A 97 -0.20 16.82 -13.16
C ILE A 97 -1.16 16.37 -14.27
N PHE A 98 -1.09 15.09 -14.69
CA PHE A 98 -2.00 14.55 -15.70
C PHE A 98 -3.46 14.57 -15.23
N ALA A 99 -3.75 14.14 -14.01
CA ALA A 99 -5.09 14.15 -13.44
C ALA A 99 -5.69 15.57 -13.44
N SER A 100 -4.92 16.56 -12.97
CA SER A 100 -5.35 17.97 -12.92
C SER A 100 -5.57 18.55 -14.31
N ALA A 101 -4.70 18.23 -15.28
CA ALA A 101 -4.87 18.66 -16.67
C ALA A 101 -6.15 18.07 -17.29
N GLY A 102 -6.44 16.80 -17.02
CA GLY A 102 -7.68 16.12 -17.43
C GLY A 102 -8.93 16.80 -16.87
N ASP A 103 -8.97 17.06 -15.56
CA ASP A 103 -10.09 17.75 -14.91
C ASP A 103 -10.31 19.18 -15.44
N LEU A 104 -9.23 19.93 -15.65
CA LEU A 104 -9.30 21.28 -16.20
C LEU A 104 -9.75 21.29 -17.66
N ALA A 105 -9.40 20.26 -18.43
CA ALA A 105 -9.91 20.07 -19.77
C ALA A 105 -11.41 19.72 -19.76
N LEU A 106 -11.84 18.81 -18.89
CA LEU A 106 -13.25 18.46 -18.70
C LEU A 106 -14.08 19.68 -18.32
N TYR A 107 -13.58 20.48 -17.38
CA TYR A 107 -14.17 21.76 -16.97
C TYR A 107 -14.41 22.69 -18.18
N GLN A 108 -13.40 22.84 -19.05
CA GLN A 108 -13.50 23.69 -20.23
C GLN A 108 -14.44 23.10 -21.29
N ILE A 109 -14.43 21.78 -21.50
CA ILE A 109 -15.36 21.09 -22.41
C ILE A 109 -16.80 21.37 -21.99
N ALA A 110 -17.14 21.17 -20.71
CA ALA A 110 -18.49 21.42 -20.19
C ALA A 110 -18.94 22.86 -20.42
N ARG A 111 -18.05 23.84 -20.15
CA ARG A 111 -18.34 25.26 -20.37
C ARG A 111 -18.56 25.62 -21.83
N SER A 112 -17.91 24.90 -22.75
CA SER A 112 -18.03 25.15 -24.19
C SER A 112 -19.26 24.48 -24.82
N LEU A 113 -19.67 23.31 -24.31
CA LEU A 113 -20.80 22.55 -24.85
C LEU A 113 -22.15 22.94 -24.26
N PHE A 114 -22.16 23.39 -23.01
CA PHE A 114 -23.37 23.73 -22.27
C PHE A 114 -23.31 25.20 -21.82
N THR A 115 -23.19 25.46 -20.51
CA THR A 115 -23.10 26.81 -19.94
C THR A 115 -21.91 26.92 -18.98
N LYS A 116 -21.57 28.14 -18.54
CA LYS A 116 -20.48 28.37 -17.57
C LYS A 116 -20.66 27.53 -16.29
N THR A 117 -21.90 27.37 -15.81
CA THR A 117 -22.22 26.65 -14.57
C THR A 117 -22.05 25.13 -14.68
N HIS A 118 -22.14 24.56 -15.89
CA HIS A 118 -21.87 23.13 -16.12
C HIS A 118 -20.42 22.74 -15.85
N GLY A 119 -19.49 23.69 -16.02
CA GLY A 119 -18.09 23.49 -15.65
C GLY A 119 -17.95 23.13 -14.17
N ASP A 120 -18.56 23.93 -13.29
CA ASP A 120 -18.43 23.73 -11.84
C ASP A 120 -19.09 22.42 -11.39
N ALA A 121 -20.24 22.06 -11.98
CA ALA A 121 -20.95 20.82 -11.69
C ALA A 121 -20.18 19.56 -12.14
N VAL A 122 -19.63 19.55 -13.36
CA VAL A 122 -18.87 18.38 -13.83
C VAL A 122 -17.57 18.21 -13.06
N LEU A 123 -16.93 19.32 -12.69
CA LEU A 123 -15.70 19.30 -11.90
C LEU A 123 -15.98 18.76 -10.50
N PHE A 124 -17.07 19.20 -9.87
CA PHE A 124 -17.54 18.63 -8.61
C PHE A 124 -17.70 17.11 -8.70
N LEU A 125 -18.43 16.60 -9.70
CA LEU A 125 -18.61 15.16 -9.91
C LEU A 125 -17.28 14.43 -10.11
N SER A 126 -16.37 14.98 -10.90
CA SER A 126 -15.05 14.37 -11.13
C SER A 126 -14.20 14.28 -9.86
N LEU A 127 -14.27 15.31 -8.99
CA LEU A 127 -13.50 15.38 -7.74
C LEU A 127 -14.08 14.48 -6.65
N VAL A 128 -15.40 14.31 -6.58
CA VAL A 128 -16.05 13.43 -5.59
C VAL A 128 -16.21 11.98 -6.07
N SER A 129 -16.06 11.72 -7.37
CA SER A 129 -16.23 10.39 -7.97
C SER A 129 -15.32 9.34 -7.29
N PRO A 130 -15.90 8.27 -6.71
CA PRO A 130 -15.12 7.23 -6.04
C PRO A 130 -14.08 6.56 -6.93
N PHE A 131 -14.43 6.33 -8.20
CA PHE A 131 -13.49 5.72 -9.13
C PHE A 131 -12.33 6.66 -9.50
N ASN A 132 -12.59 7.95 -9.69
CA ASN A 132 -11.51 8.92 -9.92
C ASN A 132 -10.63 9.12 -8.69
N VAL A 133 -11.20 9.10 -7.48
CA VAL A 133 -10.43 9.15 -6.23
C VAL A 133 -9.56 7.91 -6.09
N LEU A 134 -10.08 6.73 -6.44
CA LEU A 134 -9.36 5.47 -6.38
C LEU A 134 -8.24 5.37 -7.41
N ALA A 135 -8.47 5.78 -8.67
CA ALA A 135 -7.61 5.42 -9.79
C ALA A 135 -6.88 6.60 -10.46
N LEU A 136 -7.49 7.79 -10.61
CA LEU A 136 -7.00 8.83 -11.53
C LEU A 136 -5.60 9.37 -11.17
N THR A 137 -5.27 9.37 -9.87
CA THR A 137 -3.96 9.82 -9.35
C THR A 137 -2.96 8.67 -9.11
N ARG A 138 -3.35 7.42 -9.37
CA ARG A 138 -2.44 6.26 -9.35
C ARG A 138 -1.68 6.14 -10.66
N THR A 139 -0.50 5.55 -10.63
CA THR A 139 0.40 5.37 -11.78
C THR A 139 -0.05 4.22 -12.69
N LEU A 140 -1.32 4.28 -13.10
CA LEU A 140 -1.94 3.39 -14.06
C LEU A 140 -1.94 4.05 -15.44
N ALA A 141 -1.55 3.29 -16.46
CA ALA A 141 -1.60 3.75 -17.86
C ALA A 141 -3.00 4.26 -18.24
N ASN A 142 -4.07 3.58 -17.77
CA ASN A 142 -5.47 3.98 -18.03
C ASN A 142 -5.84 5.33 -17.39
N SER A 143 -5.24 5.70 -16.27
CA SER A 143 -5.47 7.00 -15.64
C SER A 143 -4.88 8.12 -16.49
N THR A 144 -3.67 7.91 -17.02
CA THR A 144 -3.00 8.84 -17.93
C THR A 144 -3.71 8.91 -19.29
N GLU A 145 -4.14 7.77 -19.82
CA GLU A 145 -5.00 7.66 -21.00
C GLU A 145 -6.28 8.48 -20.83
N THR A 146 -6.98 8.34 -19.70
CA THR A 146 -8.21 9.09 -19.39
C THR A 146 -7.97 10.60 -19.43
N SER A 147 -6.89 11.07 -18.78
CA SER A 147 -6.50 12.48 -18.82
C SER A 147 -6.16 12.96 -20.23
N LEU A 148 -5.34 12.21 -20.97
CA LEU A 148 -4.93 12.57 -22.33
C LEU A 148 -6.10 12.58 -23.30
N VAL A 149 -7.00 11.61 -23.22
CA VAL A 149 -8.24 11.56 -24.03
C VAL A 149 -9.09 12.79 -23.75
N THR A 150 -9.26 13.15 -22.48
CA THR A 150 -10.03 14.35 -22.09
C THR A 150 -9.40 15.64 -22.63
N VAL A 151 -8.07 15.79 -22.49
CA VAL A 151 -7.37 16.96 -23.03
C VAL A 151 -7.42 16.98 -24.56
N ALA A 152 -7.27 15.83 -25.23
CA ALA A 152 -7.35 15.73 -26.68
C ALA A 152 -8.75 16.12 -27.20
N LEU A 153 -9.82 15.70 -26.52
CA LEU A 153 -11.21 16.08 -26.84
C LEU A 153 -11.43 17.59 -26.78
N LEU A 154 -10.78 18.31 -25.88
CA LEU A 154 -10.86 19.78 -25.81
C LEU A 154 -10.34 20.47 -27.09
N PHE A 155 -9.37 19.86 -27.76
CA PHE A 155 -8.79 20.37 -29.00
C PHE A 155 -9.37 19.72 -30.26
N TRP A 156 -10.23 18.72 -30.12
CA TRP A 156 -10.80 17.99 -31.24
C TRP A 156 -11.59 18.91 -32.18
N PRO A 157 -11.42 18.80 -33.52
CA PRO A 157 -12.10 19.66 -34.49
C PRO A 157 -13.58 19.26 -34.68
N PHE A 158 -14.43 19.62 -33.71
CA PHE A 158 -15.87 19.43 -33.83
C PHE A 158 -16.50 20.29 -34.94
N SER A 159 -15.79 21.30 -35.46
CA SER A 159 -16.15 22.08 -36.66
C SER A 159 -14.99 22.07 -37.66
N LEU A 160 -15.30 21.98 -38.96
CA LEU A 160 -14.29 22.06 -40.03
C LEU A 160 -13.64 23.45 -40.15
N SER A 161 -14.28 24.49 -39.59
CA SER A 161 -13.73 25.83 -39.51
C SER A 161 -12.66 26.02 -38.43
N GLN A 162 -12.35 24.97 -37.65
CA GLN A 162 -11.38 25.05 -36.56
C GLN A 162 -9.95 25.17 -37.09
N ALA A 163 -9.13 25.97 -36.38
CA ALA A 163 -7.75 26.19 -36.78
C ALA A 163 -6.92 24.90 -36.79
N ARG A 164 -6.15 24.69 -37.87
CA ARG A 164 -5.34 23.48 -38.12
C ARG A 164 -4.39 23.12 -36.97
N TRP A 165 -3.80 24.11 -36.29
CA TRP A 165 -2.90 23.87 -35.15
C TRP A 165 -3.61 23.18 -33.98
N ARG A 166 -4.91 23.44 -33.73
CA ARG A 166 -5.68 22.75 -32.69
C ARG A 166 -5.88 21.28 -33.05
N THR A 167 -6.20 21.00 -34.31
CA THR A 167 -6.32 19.63 -34.84
C THR A 167 -5.01 18.86 -34.64
N ARG A 168 -3.85 19.47 -34.97
CA ARG A 168 -2.54 18.85 -34.75
C ARG A 168 -2.27 18.52 -33.28
N ILE A 169 -2.60 19.42 -32.35
CA ILE A 169 -2.48 19.15 -30.91
C ILE A 169 -3.37 17.97 -30.51
N SER A 170 -4.63 17.97 -30.94
CA SER A 170 -5.57 16.89 -30.62
C SER A 170 -5.09 15.54 -31.16
N LEU A 171 -4.65 15.48 -32.42
CA LEU A 171 -4.08 14.28 -33.02
C LEU A 171 -2.81 13.82 -32.30
N SER A 172 -1.95 14.75 -31.88
CA SER A 172 -0.71 14.41 -31.15
C SER A 172 -1.01 13.80 -29.78
N LEU A 173 -1.96 14.36 -29.03
CA LEU A 173 -2.40 13.81 -27.75
C LEU A 173 -3.14 12.48 -27.91
N ALA A 174 -3.94 12.34 -28.98
CA ALA A 174 -4.58 11.08 -29.35
C ALA A 174 -3.53 10.00 -29.63
N ALA A 175 -2.53 10.30 -30.45
CA ALA A 175 -1.43 9.39 -30.74
C ALA A 175 -0.64 9.01 -29.49
N LEU A 176 -0.33 9.98 -28.61
CA LEU A 176 0.31 9.71 -27.32
C LEU A 176 -0.55 8.78 -26.44
N SER A 177 -1.86 8.97 -26.39
CA SER A 177 -2.75 8.07 -25.65
C SER A 177 -2.76 6.64 -26.22
N CYS A 178 -2.69 6.49 -27.56
CA CYS A 178 -2.57 5.17 -28.21
C CYS A 178 -1.21 4.50 -27.95
N ILE A 179 -0.12 5.28 -27.89
CA ILE A 179 1.22 4.77 -27.57
C ILE A 179 1.25 4.24 -26.13
N ILE A 180 0.72 5.02 -25.18
CA ILE A 180 0.63 4.60 -23.77
C ILE A 180 -0.31 3.41 -23.61
N ARG A 181 -1.45 3.43 -24.33
CA ARG A 181 -2.44 2.37 -24.27
C ARG A 181 -3.08 2.14 -25.65
N PRO A 182 -2.77 1.03 -26.35
CA PRO A 182 -3.33 0.74 -27.67
C PRO A 182 -4.86 0.69 -27.71
N THR A 183 -5.52 0.41 -26.59
CA THR A 183 -6.99 0.41 -26.50
C THR A 183 -7.63 1.77 -26.76
N ALA A 184 -6.91 2.88 -26.54
CA ALA A 184 -7.36 4.23 -26.87
C ALA A 184 -7.68 4.39 -28.36
N ALA A 185 -7.08 3.55 -29.23
CA ALA A 185 -7.36 3.56 -30.67
C ALA A 185 -8.84 3.34 -31.00
N ILE A 186 -9.59 2.64 -30.14
CA ILE A 186 -11.03 2.40 -30.32
C ILE A 186 -11.81 3.73 -30.32
N ILE A 187 -11.45 4.64 -29.42
CA ILE A 187 -12.06 5.97 -29.30
C ILE A 187 -11.73 6.82 -30.53
N TRP A 188 -10.45 6.83 -30.89
CA TRP A 188 -9.95 7.68 -31.97
C TRP A 188 -10.34 7.19 -33.36
N ALA A 189 -10.47 5.88 -33.57
CA ALA A 189 -10.97 5.30 -34.81
C ALA A 189 -12.39 5.81 -35.11
N PHE A 190 -13.27 5.83 -34.11
CA PHE A 190 -14.63 6.35 -34.27
C PHE A 190 -14.64 7.85 -34.60
N LEU A 191 -13.93 8.66 -33.79
CA LEU A 191 -13.89 10.10 -33.98
C LEU A 191 -13.23 10.50 -35.31
N ALA A 192 -12.12 9.86 -35.68
CA ALA A 192 -11.44 10.10 -36.95
C ALA A 192 -12.32 9.71 -38.14
N SER A 193 -13.05 8.60 -38.06
CA SER A 193 -13.97 8.17 -39.11
C SER A 193 -15.09 9.20 -39.33
N GLU A 194 -15.71 9.72 -38.26
CA GLU A 194 -16.70 10.78 -38.40
C GLU A 194 -16.10 12.10 -38.91
N LEU A 195 -14.89 12.44 -38.49
CA LEU A 195 -14.22 13.64 -38.99
C LEU A 195 -13.93 13.54 -40.50
N LEU A 196 -13.45 12.38 -40.96
CA LEU A 196 -13.22 12.09 -42.37
C LEU A 196 -14.51 12.09 -43.17
N TRP A 197 -15.58 11.47 -42.65
CA TRP A 197 -16.90 11.48 -43.27
C TRP A 197 -17.40 12.90 -43.48
N ARG A 198 -17.27 13.78 -42.48
CA ARG A 198 -17.65 15.18 -42.59
C ARG A 198 -16.76 15.99 -43.54
N ALA A 199 -15.47 15.68 -43.58
CA ALA A 199 -14.51 16.35 -44.48
C ALA A 199 -14.60 15.84 -45.93
N SER A 200 -15.30 14.72 -46.18
CA SER A 200 -15.37 14.04 -47.49
C SER A 200 -15.79 14.94 -48.66
N SER A 201 -16.56 15.99 -48.39
CA SER A 201 -17.03 16.96 -49.39
C SER A 201 -15.95 17.96 -49.84
N SER A 202 -14.77 17.98 -49.20
CA SER A 202 -13.70 18.94 -49.51
C SER A 202 -12.32 18.28 -49.51
N TRP A 203 -11.76 18.10 -50.70
CA TRP A 203 -10.43 17.52 -50.89
C TRP A 203 -9.32 18.26 -50.11
N GLY A 204 -9.41 19.59 -50.03
CA GLY A 204 -8.46 20.40 -49.25
C GLY A 204 -8.47 20.07 -47.75
N HIS A 205 -9.64 19.79 -47.17
CA HIS A 205 -9.73 19.39 -45.77
C HIS A 205 -9.22 17.97 -45.54
N ILE A 206 -9.57 17.03 -46.43
CA ILE A 206 -9.11 15.64 -46.38
C ILE A 206 -7.59 15.56 -46.49
N SER A 207 -7.01 16.20 -47.50
CA SER A 207 -5.56 16.19 -47.73
C SER A 207 -4.78 16.78 -46.55
N ASN A 208 -5.28 17.88 -45.96
CA ASN A 208 -4.66 18.47 -44.77
C ASN A 208 -4.75 17.54 -43.55
N LEU A 209 -5.90 16.88 -43.34
CA LEU A 209 -6.09 15.93 -42.24
C LEU A 209 -5.22 14.68 -42.41
N MET A 210 -5.11 14.17 -43.64
CA MET A 210 -4.21 13.07 -44.00
C MET A 210 -2.75 13.45 -43.77
N ALA A 211 -2.31 14.63 -44.24
CA ALA A 211 -0.94 15.09 -44.03
C ALA A 211 -0.60 15.24 -42.53
N ASP A 212 -1.50 15.84 -41.75
CA ASP A 212 -1.30 15.99 -40.30
C ASP A 212 -1.34 14.63 -39.59
N GLY A 213 -2.24 13.73 -40.00
CA GLY A 213 -2.34 12.37 -39.48
C GLY A 213 -1.10 11.51 -39.78
N CYS A 214 -0.59 11.57 -41.02
CA CYS A 214 0.65 10.90 -41.41
C CYS A 214 1.85 11.45 -40.66
N LEU A 215 1.96 12.77 -40.50
CA LEU A 215 3.05 13.39 -39.74
C LEU A 215 3.03 12.94 -38.27
N VAL A 216 1.88 13.05 -37.60
CA VAL A 216 1.73 12.66 -36.20
C VAL A 216 1.93 11.15 -36.04
N GLY A 217 1.37 10.34 -36.95
CA GLY A 217 1.54 8.89 -36.96
C GLY A 217 3.01 8.48 -37.13
N PHE A 218 3.73 9.12 -38.06
CA PHE A 218 5.16 8.89 -38.25
C PHE A 218 5.95 9.24 -36.98
N VAL A 219 5.70 10.40 -36.38
CA VAL A 219 6.36 10.81 -35.12
C VAL A 219 6.04 9.82 -33.99
N ALA A 220 4.79 9.36 -33.89
CA ALA A 220 4.37 8.39 -32.89
C ALA A 220 5.09 7.04 -33.04
N VAL A 221 5.09 6.47 -34.26
CA VAL A 221 5.78 5.22 -34.59
C VAL A 221 7.29 5.36 -34.37
N PHE A 222 7.88 6.46 -34.82
CA PHE A 222 9.30 6.74 -34.59
C PHE A 222 9.62 6.81 -33.10
N THR A 223 8.81 7.52 -32.30
CA THR A 223 9.03 7.68 -30.85
C THR A 223 8.95 6.35 -30.12
N ILE A 224 7.91 5.53 -30.38
CA ILE A 224 7.77 4.24 -29.71
C ILE A 224 8.86 3.26 -30.14
N THR A 225 9.18 3.18 -31.43
CA THR A 225 10.26 2.31 -31.93
C THR A 225 11.60 2.76 -31.37
N LEU A 226 11.88 4.06 -31.29
CA LEU A 226 13.11 4.57 -30.71
C LEU A 226 13.19 4.23 -29.21
N ALA A 227 12.15 4.56 -28.43
CA ALA A 227 12.12 4.30 -27.00
C ALA A 227 12.27 2.81 -26.68
N ASP A 228 11.51 1.95 -27.36
CA ASP A 228 11.55 0.50 -27.14
C ASP A 228 12.91 -0.07 -27.59
N THR A 229 13.41 0.34 -28.76
CA THR A 229 14.73 -0.12 -29.25
C THR A 229 15.85 0.31 -28.31
N THR A 230 15.80 1.53 -27.76
CA THR A 230 16.78 2.00 -26.77
C THR A 230 16.71 1.25 -25.45
N TYR A 231 15.51 0.90 -24.99
CA TYR A 231 15.32 0.20 -23.73
C TYR A 231 15.72 -1.28 -23.81
N TYR A 232 15.34 -1.96 -24.89
CA TYR A 232 15.62 -3.39 -25.10
C TYR A 232 16.98 -3.68 -25.72
N GLY A 233 17.64 -2.67 -26.30
CA GLY A 233 18.93 -2.82 -26.98
C GLY A 233 18.86 -3.53 -28.34
N THR A 234 17.66 -3.88 -28.82
CA THR A 234 17.41 -4.53 -30.11
C THR A 234 16.26 -3.84 -30.84
N PRO A 235 16.25 -3.82 -32.19
CA PRO A 235 15.17 -3.20 -32.96
C PRO A 235 13.81 -3.77 -32.58
N THR A 236 13.00 -2.97 -31.87
CA THR A 236 11.77 -3.43 -31.25
C THR A 236 10.60 -2.50 -31.59
N PHE A 237 9.47 -3.09 -31.97
CA PHE A 237 8.20 -2.39 -32.15
C PHE A 237 7.09 -3.14 -31.41
N THR A 238 6.88 -2.76 -30.15
CA THR A 238 6.01 -3.49 -29.22
C THR A 238 4.54 -3.58 -29.63
N PRO A 239 3.90 -2.61 -30.34
CA PRO A 239 2.51 -2.77 -30.76
C PRO A 239 2.31 -3.96 -31.70
N PHE A 240 3.27 -4.23 -32.59
CA PHE A 240 3.20 -5.40 -33.48
C PHE A 240 3.39 -6.70 -32.69
N SER A 241 4.37 -6.75 -31.79
CA SER A 241 4.57 -7.89 -30.90
C SER A 241 3.33 -8.17 -30.05
N PHE A 242 2.73 -7.13 -29.46
CA PHE A 242 1.51 -7.23 -28.66
C PHE A 242 0.34 -7.79 -29.47
N LEU A 243 0.11 -7.29 -30.69
CA LEU A 243 -0.95 -7.78 -31.58
C LEU A 243 -0.70 -9.24 -31.97
N LYS A 244 0.52 -9.57 -32.39
CA LYS A 244 0.91 -10.94 -32.76
C LYS A 244 0.66 -11.91 -31.61
N THR A 245 1.14 -11.59 -30.41
CA THR A 245 1.03 -12.45 -29.23
C THR A 245 -0.43 -12.63 -28.77
N ASN A 246 -1.25 -11.58 -28.76
CA ASN A 246 -2.65 -11.69 -28.36
C ASN A 246 -3.53 -12.40 -29.40
N LEU A 247 -3.34 -12.11 -30.71
CA LEU A 247 -4.15 -12.69 -31.78
C LEU A 247 -3.79 -14.16 -32.07
N VAL A 248 -2.49 -14.50 -32.00
CA VAL A 248 -2.02 -15.86 -32.34
C VAL A 248 -2.08 -16.79 -31.13
N SER A 249 -1.75 -16.31 -29.93
CA SER A 249 -1.61 -17.16 -28.74
C SER A 249 -2.80 -17.14 -27.80
N GLY A 250 -3.77 -16.24 -27.98
CA GLY A 250 -5.01 -16.19 -27.18
C GLY A 250 -4.80 -15.94 -25.69
N ILE A 251 -3.64 -15.40 -25.28
CA ILE A 251 -3.22 -15.28 -23.87
C ILE A 251 -4.20 -14.46 -23.03
N ALA A 252 -4.95 -13.54 -23.65
CA ALA A 252 -5.97 -12.76 -22.92
C ALA A 252 -7.00 -13.65 -22.20
N SER A 253 -7.38 -14.82 -22.76
CA SER A 253 -8.33 -15.73 -22.09
C SER A 253 -7.73 -16.54 -20.96
N PHE A 254 -6.39 -16.63 -20.87
CA PHE A 254 -5.69 -17.30 -19.76
C PHE A 254 -5.97 -16.63 -18.41
N TYR A 255 -6.13 -15.30 -18.41
CA TYR A 255 -6.44 -14.52 -17.20
C TYR A 255 -7.95 -14.39 -16.92
N GLY A 256 -8.78 -15.19 -17.60
CA GLY A 256 -10.22 -15.25 -17.41
C GLY A 256 -11.03 -14.68 -18.57
N ALA A 257 -12.31 -15.05 -18.61
CA ALA A 257 -13.27 -14.58 -19.60
C ALA A 257 -14.52 -14.02 -18.90
N ASN A 258 -15.06 -12.93 -19.44
CA ASN A 258 -16.25 -12.27 -18.92
C ASN A 258 -17.37 -12.26 -19.97
N SER A 259 -18.62 -12.27 -19.51
CA SER A 259 -19.78 -12.21 -20.41
C SER A 259 -19.82 -10.91 -21.24
N PHE A 260 -20.51 -10.94 -22.38
CA PHE A 260 -20.57 -9.78 -23.30
C PHE A 260 -21.20 -8.53 -22.65
N HIS A 261 -22.14 -8.71 -21.71
CA HIS A 261 -22.86 -7.63 -21.04
C HIS A 261 -22.09 -7.01 -19.85
N TYR A 262 -20.90 -7.53 -19.51
CA TYR A 262 -20.11 -7.12 -18.35
C TYR A 262 -19.97 -5.61 -18.17
N TYR A 263 -19.64 -4.87 -19.25
CA TYR A 263 -19.47 -3.42 -19.14
C TYR A 263 -20.77 -2.68 -18.84
N ILE A 264 -21.92 -3.19 -19.27
CA ILE A 264 -23.21 -2.59 -18.99
C ILE A 264 -23.66 -2.93 -17.56
N THR A 265 -23.53 -4.20 -17.16
CA THR A 265 -24.05 -4.69 -15.87
C THR A 265 -23.11 -4.46 -14.68
N GLN A 266 -21.81 -4.33 -14.92
CA GLN A 266 -20.79 -4.20 -13.86
C GLN A 266 -19.86 -3.01 -14.11
N GLY A 267 -19.30 -2.88 -15.32
CA GLY A 267 -18.33 -1.83 -15.64
C GLY A 267 -18.85 -0.42 -15.37
N LEU A 268 -19.96 -0.04 -16.01
CA LEU A 268 -20.60 1.27 -15.85
C LEU A 268 -21.01 1.55 -14.39
N PRO A 269 -21.70 0.61 -13.69
CA PRO A 269 -21.98 0.79 -12.26
C PRO A 269 -20.75 1.06 -11.39
N ILE A 270 -19.63 0.34 -11.63
CA ILE A 270 -18.40 0.51 -10.85
C ILE A 270 -17.76 1.89 -11.10
N ILE A 271 -17.62 2.31 -12.36
CA ILE A 271 -16.92 3.57 -12.66
C ILE A 271 -17.75 4.81 -12.33
N LEU A 272 -19.09 4.74 -12.42
CA LEU A 272 -19.98 5.85 -12.13
C LEU A 272 -20.40 5.90 -10.66
N GLY A 273 -20.48 4.76 -9.98
CA GLY A 273 -20.91 4.68 -8.58
C GLY A 273 -22.20 5.47 -8.33
N PRO A 274 -22.23 6.37 -7.34
CA PRO A 274 -23.41 7.21 -7.04
C PRO A 274 -23.87 8.14 -8.18
N ALA A 275 -23.03 8.40 -9.19
CA ALA A 275 -23.41 9.21 -10.36
C ALA A 275 -24.19 8.43 -11.43
N LEU A 276 -24.25 7.09 -11.33
CA LEU A 276 -24.87 6.21 -12.32
C LEU A 276 -26.30 6.61 -12.73
N PRO A 277 -27.28 6.77 -11.81
CA PRO A 277 -28.64 7.10 -12.21
C PRO A 277 -28.73 8.43 -12.95
N PHE A 278 -27.93 9.42 -12.53
CA PHE A 278 -27.93 10.75 -13.16
C PHE A 278 -27.29 10.73 -14.55
N ALA A 279 -26.25 9.93 -14.76
CA ALA A 279 -25.64 9.75 -16.08
C ALA A 279 -26.61 9.08 -17.06
N ILE A 280 -27.32 8.03 -16.62
CA ILE A 280 -28.34 7.34 -17.44
C ILE A 280 -29.48 8.29 -17.79
N LEU A 281 -30.02 8.99 -16.78
CA LEU A 281 -31.14 9.91 -16.99
C LEU A 281 -30.75 11.12 -17.85
N GLY A 282 -29.51 11.62 -17.73
CA GLY A 282 -28.99 12.69 -18.59
C GLY A 282 -28.79 12.26 -20.03
N ALA A 283 -28.29 11.04 -20.25
CA ALA A 283 -28.24 10.46 -21.60
C ALA A 283 -29.64 10.27 -22.18
N TRP A 284 -30.60 9.78 -21.37
CA TRP A 284 -31.98 9.58 -21.80
C TRP A 284 -32.72 10.88 -22.11
N SER A 285 -32.57 11.93 -21.29
CA SER A 285 -33.21 13.24 -21.53
C SER A 285 -32.76 13.85 -22.85
N HIS A 286 -31.48 13.70 -23.22
CA HIS A 286 -30.96 14.18 -24.50
C HIS A 286 -31.68 13.56 -25.72
N PHE A 287 -32.12 12.31 -25.62
CA PHE A 287 -32.91 11.63 -26.67
C PHE A 287 -34.41 11.93 -26.59
N LYS A 288 -34.97 12.11 -25.38
CA LYS A 288 -36.39 12.40 -25.18
C LYS A 288 -36.81 13.78 -25.67
N ASP A 289 -35.92 14.78 -25.58
CA ASP A 289 -36.21 16.15 -25.98
C ASP A 289 -36.33 16.27 -27.52
N VAL A 290 -37.44 15.87 -28.13
CA VAL A 290 -37.64 15.98 -29.59
C VAL A 290 -37.51 17.45 -30.01
N PRO A 291 -36.59 17.81 -30.95
CA PRO A 291 -36.47 19.18 -31.40
C PRO A 291 -37.76 19.62 -32.10
N THR A 292 -38.39 20.68 -31.60
CA THR A 292 -39.50 21.38 -32.27
C THR A 292 -39.03 22.20 -33.48
N ASP A 293 -37.71 22.36 -33.65
CA ASP A 293 -37.10 23.18 -34.70
C ASP A 293 -36.13 22.38 -35.59
N ARG A 294 -36.20 22.58 -36.92
CA ARG A 294 -35.48 21.76 -37.93
C ARG A 294 -33.96 21.98 -37.95
N LYS A 295 -33.43 22.95 -37.19
CA LYS A 295 -31.98 23.22 -37.06
C LYS A 295 -31.47 22.70 -35.72
N THR A 296 -30.81 21.55 -35.73
CA THR A 296 -30.08 21.05 -34.55
C THR A 296 -28.92 21.98 -34.22
N SER A 297 -28.90 22.53 -33.00
CA SER A 297 -27.78 23.35 -32.51
C SER A 297 -26.45 22.57 -32.61
N PRO A 298 -25.33 23.21 -33.01
CA PRO A 298 -24.01 22.58 -33.07
C PRO A 298 -23.61 21.87 -31.78
N SER A 299 -23.97 22.42 -30.61
CA SER A 299 -23.70 21.77 -29.31
C SER A 299 -24.48 20.46 -29.13
N ARG A 300 -25.73 20.40 -29.61
CA ARG A 300 -26.55 19.18 -29.56
C ARG A 300 -25.97 18.07 -30.43
N ARG A 301 -25.46 18.41 -31.62
CA ARG A 301 -24.78 17.43 -32.50
C ARG A 301 -23.53 16.85 -31.82
N ILE A 302 -22.73 17.69 -31.16
CA ILE A 302 -21.54 17.22 -30.43
C ILE A 302 -21.93 16.30 -29.28
N ARG A 303 -22.97 16.65 -28.50
CA ARG A 303 -23.48 15.77 -27.42
C ARG A 303 -23.94 14.40 -27.95
N SER A 304 -24.67 14.37 -29.07
CA SER A 304 -25.04 13.10 -29.72
C SER A 304 -23.81 12.29 -30.15
N LEU A 305 -22.79 12.95 -30.71
CA LEU A 305 -21.54 12.28 -31.10
C LEU A 305 -20.80 11.67 -29.89
N LEU A 306 -20.76 12.37 -28.75
CA LEU A 306 -20.13 11.87 -27.53
C LEU A 306 -20.89 10.67 -26.93
N LEU A 307 -22.23 10.65 -26.97
CA LEU A 307 -23.00 9.46 -26.57
C LEU A 307 -22.80 8.30 -27.53
N ALA A 308 -22.75 8.56 -28.85
CA ALA A 308 -22.45 7.54 -29.85
C ALA A 308 -21.05 6.96 -29.63
N LEU A 309 -20.06 7.78 -29.26
CA LEU A 309 -18.72 7.34 -28.91
C LEU A 309 -18.73 6.41 -27.67
N VAL A 310 -19.50 6.76 -26.63
CA VAL A 310 -19.64 5.90 -25.44
C VAL A 310 -20.27 4.55 -25.83
N ALA A 311 -21.35 4.56 -26.61
CA ALA A 311 -22.01 3.34 -27.07
C ALA A 311 -21.10 2.47 -27.94
N TRP A 312 -20.40 3.08 -28.90
CA TRP A 312 -19.39 2.44 -29.74
C TRP A 312 -18.31 1.76 -28.89
N SER A 313 -17.74 2.50 -27.95
CA SER A 313 -16.63 1.99 -27.13
C SER A 313 -17.08 0.81 -26.27
N ILE A 314 -18.25 0.91 -25.63
CA ILE A 314 -18.83 -0.21 -24.86
C ILE A 314 -19.07 -1.42 -25.75
N MET A 315 -19.65 -1.23 -26.93
CA MET A 315 -19.93 -2.32 -27.88
C MET A 315 -18.64 -3.04 -28.29
N VAL A 316 -17.59 -2.31 -28.68
CA VAL A 316 -16.32 -2.89 -29.11
C VAL A 316 -15.63 -3.60 -27.94
N TYR A 317 -15.56 -2.97 -26.75
CA TYR A 317 -14.96 -3.62 -25.58
C TYR A 317 -15.72 -4.86 -25.13
N SER A 318 -17.04 -4.90 -25.29
CA SER A 318 -17.88 -6.06 -24.98
C SER A 318 -17.55 -7.31 -25.81
N LEU A 319 -16.91 -7.15 -26.97
CA LEU A 319 -16.45 -8.26 -27.82
C LEU A 319 -15.16 -8.92 -27.31
N LEU A 320 -14.41 -8.27 -26.41
CA LEU A 320 -13.18 -8.84 -25.87
C LEU A 320 -13.48 -9.96 -24.87
N ALA A 321 -12.73 -11.07 -24.92
CA ALA A 321 -12.91 -12.17 -23.96
C ALA A 321 -12.60 -11.71 -22.52
N HIS A 322 -11.42 -11.11 -22.33
CA HIS A 322 -11.00 -10.50 -21.07
C HIS A 322 -11.50 -9.07 -20.95
N LYS A 323 -11.99 -8.69 -19.77
CA LYS A 323 -12.63 -7.39 -19.53
C LYS A 323 -12.25 -6.85 -18.17
N GLU A 324 -12.03 -5.54 -18.10
CA GLU A 324 -11.66 -4.86 -16.86
C GLU A 324 -12.33 -3.48 -16.83
N TRP A 325 -12.90 -3.10 -15.69
CA TRP A 325 -13.58 -1.80 -15.52
C TRP A 325 -12.71 -0.60 -15.92
N ARG A 326 -11.38 -0.67 -15.75
CA ARG A 326 -10.45 0.43 -16.09
C ARG A 326 -10.32 0.68 -17.60
N PHE A 327 -10.67 -0.26 -18.47
CA PHE A 327 -10.60 -0.05 -19.93
C PHE A 327 -11.61 0.99 -20.42
N ILE A 328 -12.71 1.19 -19.67
CA ILE A 328 -13.73 2.20 -19.97
C ILE A 328 -13.57 3.48 -19.13
N HIS A 329 -12.50 3.60 -18.33
CA HIS A 329 -12.21 4.83 -17.57
C HIS A 329 -12.14 6.09 -18.45
N PRO A 330 -11.58 6.06 -19.68
CA PRO A 330 -11.59 7.22 -20.57
C PRO A 330 -12.99 7.72 -20.97
N LEU A 331 -14.04 6.92 -20.75
CA LEU A 331 -15.44 7.31 -21.01
C LEU A 331 -16.07 8.06 -19.82
N LEU A 332 -15.53 7.90 -18.61
CA LEU A 332 -16.07 8.50 -17.39
C LEU A 332 -16.22 10.03 -17.45
N PRO A 333 -15.25 10.81 -18.01
CA PRO A 333 -15.41 12.25 -18.19
C PRO A 333 -16.65 12.62 -19.02
N ILE A 334 -16.94 11.87 -20.09
CA ILE A 334 -18.12 12.08 -20.94
C ILE A 334 -19.39 11.76 -20.15
N LEU A 335 -19.41 10.64 -19.42
CA LEU A 335 -20.56 10.24 -18.61
C LEU A 335 -20.86 11.26 -17.49
N HIS A 336 -19.83 11.83 -16.87
CA HIS A 336 -19.99 12.93 -15.92
C HIS A 336 -20.61 14.18 -16.55
N LEU A 337 -20.33 14.50 -17.83
CA LEU A 337 -20.99 15.63 -18.51
C LEU A 337 -22.51 15.47 -18.52
N PHE A 338 -23.00 14.27 -18.85
CA PHE A 338 -24.44 13.99 -18.89
C PHE A 338 -25.07 13.94 -17.50
N ALA A 339 -24.36 13.39 -16.51
CA ALA A 339 -24.80 13.45 -15.12
C ALA A 339 -24.93 14.91 -14.62
N ALA A 340 -23.97 15.77 -14.94
CA ALA A 340 -23.99 17.18 -14.58
C ALA A 340 -25.14 17.94 -15.24
N ASP A 341 -25.36 17.74 -16.55
CA ASP A 341 -26.48 18.36 -17.29
C ASP A 341 -27.83 18.01 -16.66
N TYR A 342 -28.06 16.75 -16.34
CA TYR A 342 -29.30 16.32 -15.69
C TYR A 342 -29.49 16.95 -14.30
N LEU A 343 -28.44 16.97 -13.48
CA LEU A 343 -28.48 17.56 -12.12
C LEU A 343 -28.79 19.07 -12.14
N ILE A 344 -28.29 19.80 -13.14
CA ILE A 344 -28.56 21.22 -13.32
C ILE A 344 -29.99 21.44 -13.81
N ASN A 345 -30.44 20.68 -14.80
CA ASN A 345 -31.79 20.83 -15.36
C ASN A 345 -32.88 20.51 -14.33
N LEU A 346 -32.63 19.56 -13.41
CA LEU A 346 -33.48 19.36 -12.24
C LEU A 346 -33.61 20.64 -11.41
N ASN A 347 -32.54 21.41 -11.20
CA ASN A 347 -32.62 22.65 -10.43
C ASN A 347 -33.53 23.70 -11.11
N ASN A 348 -33.42 23.83 -12.44
CA ASN A 348 -34.19 24.82 -13.21
C ASN A 348 -35.69 24.52 -13.29
N ILE A 349 -36.10 23.24 -13.24
CA ILE A 349 -37.52 22.83 -13.27
C ILE A 349 -38.33 23.36 -12.07
N LYS A 350 -37.70 23.64 -10.91
CA LYS A 350 -38.38 24.24 -9.75
C LYS A 350 -38.26 25.77 -9.64
N HIS A 351 -37.20 26.38 -10.17
CA HIS A 351 -37.08 27.84 -10.14
C HIS A 351 -38.07 28.56 -11.07
N ALA A 352 -38.62 27.88 -12.09
CA ALA A 352 -39.78 28.38 -12.83
C ALA A 352 -41.07 28.42 -11.98
N THR A 353 -41.11 27.70 -10.86
CA THR A 353 -42.25 27.68 -9.91
C THR A 353 -42.05 28.60 -8.70
N ASP A 354 -40.79 28.93 -8.35
CA ASP A 354 -40.41 29.68 -7.14
C ASP A 354 -39.96 31.14 -7.37
N GLN A 355 -40.08 31.71 -8.59
CA GLN A 355 -39.76 33.13 -8.86
C GLN A 355 -40.81 34.12 -8.33
N ARG A 356 -41.05 34.08 -7.01
CA ARG A 356 -41.63 35.15 -6.20
C ARG A 356 -40.81 35.41 -4.93
N VAL A 357 -39.48 35.50 -5.03
CA VAL A 357 -38.69 36.10 -3.94
C VAL A 357 -37.55 36.92 -4.53
N GLN A 358 -37.47 38.18 -4.11
CA GLN A 358 -36.53 39.22 -4.56
C GLN A 358 -35.08 38.88 -4.23
N ASP A 359 -34.19 39.07 -5.21
CA ASP A 359 -32.73 39.01 -5.00
C ASP A 359 -32.22 40.30 -4.34
N ASN A 360 -31.45 40.13 -3.26
CA ASN A 360 -30.76 41.20 -2.53
C ASN A 360 -29.25 41.13 -2.83
N PRO A 361 -28.60 42.21 -3.34
CA PRO A 361 -27.30 42.12 -3.98
C PRO A 361 -26.13 42.33 -3.01
N LYS A 362 -26.08 41.58 -1.90
CA LYS A 362 -24.96 41.65 -0.94
C LYS A 362 -24.69 40.32 -0.24
N THR A 363 -24.06 39.37 -0.93
CA THR A 363 -23.32 38.29 -0.26
C THR A 363 -22.02 37.96 -1.00
N ASN A 364 -20.96 37.84 -0.22
CA ASN A 364 -19.59 37.60 -0.65
C ASN A 364 -19.47 36.29 -1.45
N VAL A 365 -18.59 36.33 -2.45
CA VAL A 365 -18.27 35.28 -3.43
C VAL A 365 -18.06 33.91 -2.76
N THR A 366 -19.10 33.08 -2.78
CA THR A 366 -19.04 31.64 -2.49
C THR A 366 -19.15 30.86 -3.81
N PHE A 367 -18.53 29.67 -3.87
CA PHE A 367 -18.60 28.76 -5.02
C PHE A 367 -20.07 28.35 -5.24
N HIS A 368 -20.74 28.94 -6.22
CA HIS A 368 -22.16 28.65 -6.47
C HIS A 368 -22.28 27.39 -7.34
N LEU A 369 -22.34 26.22 -6.71
CA LEU A 369 -22.63 24.95 -7.40
C LEU A 369 -24.11 24.95 -7.86
N PRO A 370 -24.41 24.88 -9.17
CA PRO A 370 -25.77 24.93 -9.73
C PRO A 370 -26.53 23.60 -9.56
N ILE A 371 -26.25 22.85 -8.50
CA ILE A 371 -26.84 21.56 -8.18
C ILE A 371 -27.72 21.76 -6.95
N ARG A 372 -28.93 21.17 -6.94
CA ARG A 372 -29.81 21.24 -5.76
C ARG A 372 -29.06 20.81 -4.50
N ARG A 373 -29.20 21.56 -3.40
CA ARG A 373 -28.51 21.31 -2.13
C ARG A 373 -28.63 19.85 -1.66
N ASN A 374 -29.80 19.23 -1.79
CA ASN A 374 -30.02 17.84 -1.39
C ASN A 374 -29.15 16.85 -2.18
N HIS A 375 -28.90 17.09 -3.48
CA HIS A 375 -28.01 16.24 -4.27
C HIS A 375 -26.54 16.47 -3.91
N ILE A 376 -26.14 17.71 -3.62
CA ILE A 376 -24.78 17.98 -3.11
C ILE A 376 -24.57 17.22 -1.79
N VAL A 377 -25.53 17.32 -0.86
CA VAL A 377 -25.51 16.59 0.42
C VAL A 377 -25.47 15.09 0.18
N TYR A 378 -26.27 14.54 -0.75
CA TYR A 378 -26.23 13.13 -1.13
C TYR A 378 -24.82 12.70 -1.59
N PHE A 379 -24.23 13.42 -2.56
CA PHE A 379 -22.91 13.07 -3.07
C PHE A 379 -21.84 13.17 -1.98
N LEU A 380 -21.87 14.20 -1.14
CA LEU A 380 -20.92 14.33 -0.04
C LEU A 380 -21.12 13.23 1.02
N ALA A 381 -22.36 12.95 1.42
CA ALA A 381 -22.67 11.95 2.44
C ALA A 381 -22.32 10.52 2.00
N VAL A 382 -22.49 10.20 0.71
CA VAL A 382 -22.19 8.86 0.18
C VAL A 382 -20.73 8.74 -0.27
N CYS A 383 -20.25 9.70 -1.06
CA CYS A 383 -18.92 9.59 -1.66
C CYS A 383 -17.81 9.90 -0.66
N LEU A 384 -17.96 10.86 0.26
CA LEU A 384 -16.84 11.23 1.13
C LEU A 384 -16.41 10.09 2.07
N PRO A 385 -17.30 9.38 2.78
CA PRO A 385 -16.91 8.23 3.59
C PRO A 385 -16.32 7.10 2.74
N LEU A 386 -16.90 6.83 1.57
CA LEU A 386 -16.40 5.83 0.64
C LEU A 386 -14.99 6.18 0.13
N ASN A 387 -14.77 7.44 -0.24
CA ASN A 387 -13.48 7.95 -0.70
C ASN A 387 -12.42 7.86 0.40
N LEU A 388 -12.77 8.21 1.65
CA LEU A 388 -11.89 8.05 2.80
C LEU A 388 -11.54 6.58 3.03
N TYR A 389 -12.53 5.68 2.94
CA TYR A 389 -12.30 4.24 3.00
C TYR A 389 -11.32 3.77 1.91
N LEU A 390 -11.56 4.16 0.66
CA LEU A 390 -10.77 3.75 -0.51
C LEU A 390 -9.31 4.24 -0.46
N ILE A 391 -9.05 5.45 0.04
CA ILE A 391 -7.68 5.99 0.10
C ILE A 391 -6.93 5.55 1.35
N ARG A 392 -7.59 5.34 2.51
CA ARG A 392 -6.92 5.07 3.78
C ARG A 392 -6.91 3.61 4.21
N TRP A 393 -7.93 2.82 3.88
CA TRP A 393 -8.11 1.46 4.42
C TRP A 393 -8.12 0.37 3.36
N HIS A 394 -8.80 0.58 2.23
CA HIS A 394 -8.90 -0.44 1.18
C HIS A 394 -7.53 -0.78 0.59
N GLY A 395 -7.14 -2.06 0.65
CA GLY A 395 -5.85 -2.54 0.13
C GLY A 395 -4.61 -2.06 0.91
N ASN A 396 -4.76 -1.60 2.16
CA ASN A 396 -3.62 -1.08 2.94
C ASN A 396 -2.62 -2.16 3.38
N ALA A 397 -3.06 -3.42 3.52
CA ALA A 397 -2.22 -4.51 4.07
C ALA A 397 -0.96 -4.76 3.24
N GLN A 398 -1.09 -4.80 1.91
CA GLN A 398 0.01 -5.00 0.96
C GLN A 398 1.07 -3.89 1.07
N ILE A 399 0.64 -2.64 1.25
CA ILE A 399 1.56 -1.50 1.44
C ILE A 399 2.18 -1.52 2.83
N ALA A 400 1.40 -1.87 3.86
CA ALA A 400 1.87 -1.93 5.24
C ALA A 400 2.97 -2.97 5.43
N VAL A 401 2.82 -4.18 4.90
CA VAL A 401 3.84 -5.24 5.00
C VAL A 401 5.12 -4.85 4.26
N THR A 402 5.00 -4.24 3.07
CA THR A 402 6.14 -3.75 2.28
C THR A 402 6.93 -2.68 3.04
N ARG A 403 6.23 -1.71 3.65
CA ARG A 403 6.85 -0.67 4.48
C ARG A 403 7.52 -1.26 5.72
N TYR A 404 6.88 -2.24 6.35
CA TYR A 404 7.43 -2.95 7.50
C TYR A 404 8.76 -3.63 7.16
N LEU A 405 8.81 -4.38 6.04
CA LEU A 405 10.02 -5.06 5.58
C LEU A 405 11.15 -4.09 5.25
N HIS A 406 10.84 -2.98 4.59
CA HIS A 406 11.83 -1.92 4.35
C HIS A 406 12.41 -1.39 5.66
N ASN A 407 11.55 -0.96 6.60
CA ASN A 407 11.99 -0.43 7.89
C ASN A 407 12.78 -1.46 8.71
N LEU A 408 12.37 -2.72 8.65
CA LEU A 408 13.04 -3.82 9.31
C LEU A 408 14.44 -4.04 8.73
N SER A 409 14.61 -3.96 7.40
CA SER A 409 15.89 -4.15 6.72
C SER A 409 16.85 -2.98 6.89
N VAL A 410 16.36 -1.73 6.80
CA VAL A 410 17.21 -0.53 7.03
C VAL A 410 17.62 -0.40 8.49
N GLY A 411 16.72 -0.77 9.42
CA GLY A 411 16.97 -0.71 10.86
C GLY A 411 17.61 -1.96 11.47
N SER A 412 17.73 -3.06 10.71
CA SER A 412 18.41 -4.28 11.13
C SER A 412 18.72 -5.17 9.93
N ASP A 413 19.92 -5.76 9.86
CA ASP A 413 20.33 -6.66 8.77
C ASP A 413 19.65 -8.06 8.88
N ARG A 414 18.42 -8.10 9.42
CA ARG A 414 17.63 -9.32 9.68
C ARG A 414 16.89 -9.83 8.45
N VAL A 415 16.52 -8.94 7.52
CA VAL A 415 15.86 -9.35 6.27
C VAL A 415 16.92 -9.73 5.25
N LYS A 416 17.19 -11.03 5.12
CA LYS A 416 18.20 -11.59 4.19
C LYS A 416 17.59 -12.10 2.89
N SER A 417 16.35 -12.59 2.96
CA SER A 417 15.58 -13.08 1.82
C SER A 417 14.07 -13.09 2.15
N ILE A 418 13.24 -12.91 1.13
CA ILE A 418 11.79 -12.77 1.24
C ILE A 418 11.14 -13.76 0.26
N GLY A 419 10.25 -14.60 0.77
CA GLY A 419 9.36 -15.43 -0.05
C GLY A 419 7.90 -15.00 0.09
N VAL A 420 7.21 -14.81 -1.02
CA VAL A 420 5.80 -14.38 -1.03
C VAL A 420 4.92 -15.53 -1.48
N LEU A 421 4.19 -16.12 -0.52
CA LEU A 421 3.19 -17.20 -0.72
C LEU A 421 1.80 -16.60 -0.93
N MET A 422 1.70 -15.69 -1.88
CA MET A 422 0.48 -15.05 -2.35
C MET A 422 0.48 -15.12 -3.88
N PRO A 423 -0.66 -14.90 -4.56
CA PRO A 423 -0.67 -14.78 -6.01
C PRO A 423 0.38 -13.79 -6.50
N CYS A 424 0.94 -14.02 -7.69
CA CYS A 424 1.97 -13.16 -8.27
C CYS A 424 1.61 -11.67 -8.16
N HIS A 425 2.62 -10.83 -7.94
CA HIS A 425 2.50 -9.37 -7.92
C HIS A 425 1.56 -8.84 -6.83
N SER A 426 1.39 -9.58 -5.73
CA SER A 426 0.51 -9.21 -4.62
C SER A 426 1.06 -8.10 -3.73
N ILE A 427 2.37 -7.82 -3.77
CA ILE A 427 2.97 -6.70 -3.05
C ILE A 427 3.83 -5.87 -4.02
N PRO A 428 4.00 -4.56 -3.76
CA PRO A 428 4.94 -3.75 -4.53
C PRO A 428 6.38 -4.28 -4.45
N GLY A 429 7.10 -4.23 -5.57
CA GLY A 429 8.50 -4.63 -5.67
C GLY A 429 9.51 -3.58 -5.18
N GLN A 430 10.67 -3.52 -5.81
CA GLN A 430 11.78 -2.64 -5.45
C GLN A 430 11.48 -1.15 -5.56
N ALA A 431 10.53 -0.74 -6.40
CA ALA A 431 10.08 0.65 -6.49
C ALA A 431 9.45 1.18 -5.19
N TYR A 432 9.07 0.29 -4.28
CA TYR A 432 8.51 0.58 -2.95
C TYR A 432 9.32 -0.02 -1.81
N LEU A 433 9.91 -1.21 -1.99
CA LEU A 433 10.78 -1.83 -1.00
C LEU A 433 12.12 -1.09 -0.89
N HIS A 434 12.69 -0.68 -2.02
CA HIS A 434 14.01 -0.06 -2.11
C HIS A 434 15.07 -0.77 -1.25
N LEU A 435 15.32 -2.05 -1.55
CA LEU A 435 16.33 -2.89 -0.88
C LEU A 435 17.36 -3.40 -1.90
N PRO A 436 18.34 -2.57 -2.33
CA PRO A 436 19.29 -2.92 -3.37
C PRO A 436 20.11 -4.19 -3.09
N ARG A 437 20.40 -4.49 -1.82
CA ARG A 437 21.12 -5.69 -1.39
C ARG A 437 20.37 -6.98 -1.74
N LEU A 438 19.05 -6.97 -1.64
CA LEU A 438 18.19 -8.12 -1.94
C LEU A 438 17.87 -8.22 -3.43
N ALA A 439 18.18 -7.18 -4.21
CA ALA A 439 17.81 -7.07 -5.61
C ALA A 439 18.94 -7.48 -6.57
N ARG A 440 20.17 -7.66 -6.08
CA ARG A 440 21.34 -8.09 -6.87
C ARG A 440 21.76 -9.49 -6.46
N PRO A 441 21.33 -10.54 -7.16
CA PRO A 441 21.87 -11.86 -6.92
C PRO A 441 23.19 -12.02 -7.69
N LEU A 442 24.22 -12.50 -6.99
CA LEU A 442 25.40 -13.09 -7.64
C LEU A 442 25.05 -14.48 -8.24
N SER A 443 23.96 -15.11 -7.75
CA SER A 443 23.31 -16.33 -8.25
C SER A 443 21.95 -16.52 -7.55
N GLY A 444 20.85 -16.84 -8.26
CA GLY A 444 19.52 -17.12 -7.67
C GLY A 444 18.66 -15.89 -7.37
N HIS A 445 17.64 -16.01 -6.50
CA HIS A 445 16.71 -14.93 -6.13
C HIS A 445 16.52 -14.83 -4.62
N LEU A 446 16.83 -13.66 -4.05
CA LEU A 446 16.61 -13.36 -2.62
C LEU A 446 15.21 -12.84 -2.34
N ILE A 447 14.51 -12.33 -3.34
CA ILE A 447 13.08 -11.98 -3.27
C ILE A 447 12.39 -12.75 -4.38
N TRP A 448 11.39 -13.54 -4.03
CA TRP A 448 10.59 -14.29 -4.99
C TRP A 448 9.12 -14.32 -4.57
N GLU A 449 8.26 -14.49 -5.56
CA GLU A 449 6.82 -14.63 -5.41
C GLU A 449 6.36 -15.86 -6.19
N LEU A 450 5.18 -16.39 -5.89
CA LEU A 450 4.59 -17.44 -6.71
C LEU A 450 4.34 -16.91 -8.13
N GLY A 451 4.90 -17.59 -9.12
CA GLY A 451 4.80 -17.29 -10.54
C GLY A 451 3.40 -17.51 -11.10
N CYS A 452 3.09 -16.75 -12.15
CA CYS A 452 1.84 -16.78 -12.90
C CYS A 452 2.07 -16.56 -14.41
N GLU A 453 3.27 -16.92 -14.88
CA GLU A 453 3.67 -16.76 -16.27
C GLU A 453 2.74 -17.56 -17.18
N PRO A 454 2.32 -17.01 -18.34
CA PRO A 454 1.48 -17.75 -19.25
C PRO A 454 2.31 -18.79 -20.04
N PRO A 455 1.67 -19.84 -20.56
CA PRO A 455 2.31 -20.86 -21.39
C PRO A 455 2.63 -20.34 -22.80
N LEU A 456 3.62 -19.45 -22.93
CA LEU A 456 4.05 -18.92 -24.23
C LEU A 456 4.65 -20.05 -25.08
N GLY A 457 4.35 -20.06 -26.39
CA GLY A 457 4.96 -21.01 -27.33
C GLY A 457 4.53 -22.47 -27.20
N LEU A 458 3.57 -22.80 -26.32
CA LEU A 458 3.02 -24.16 -26.20
C LEU A 458 1.93 -24.46 -27.25
N ASN A 459 1.85 -25.72 -27.67
CA ASN A 459 0.79 -26.20 -28.58
C ASN A 459 -0.57 -26.20 -27.86
N GLN A 460 -1.68 -26.30 -28.60
CA GLN A 460 -3.03 -26.23 -28.03
C GLN A 460 -3.28 -27.26 -26.90
N SER A 461 -2.92 -28.54 -27.11
CA SER A 461 -3.07 -29.59 -26.09
C SER A 461 -2.23 -29.35 -24.84
N GLN A 462 -1.05 -28.75 -24.98
CA GLN A 462 -0.18 -28.38 -23.86
C GLN A 462 -0.72 -27.16 -23.09
N ARG A 463 -1.37 -26.21 -23.77
CA ARG A 463 -2.02 -25.05 -23.12
C ARG A 463 -3.22 -25.47 -22.28
N GLU A 464 -4.01 -26.43 -22.76
CA GLU A 464 -5.17 -26.97 -22.03
C GLU A 464 -4.78 -27.72 -20.75
N THR A 465 -3.54 -28.21 -20.66
CA THR A 465 -3.02 -28.95 -19.50
C THR A 465 -2.06 -28.12 -18.65
N TYR A 466 -1.80 -26.86 -19.03
CA TYR A 466 -0.89 -25.97 -18.30
C TYR A 466 -1.56 -25.44 -17.03
N VAL A 467 -0.81 -25.47 -15.92
CA VAL A 467 -1.22 -24.96 -14.61
C VAL A 467 -0.11 -24.06 -14.10
N SER A 468 -0.44 -22.82 -13.68
CA SER A 468 0.57 -21.90 -13.17
C SER A 468 1.06 -22.30 -11.79
N GLN A 469 2.20 -21.76 -11.33
CA GLN A 469 2.71 -22.05 -9.98
C GLN A 469 1.72 -21.62 -8.90
N THR A 470 1.05 -20.48 -9.10
CA THR A 470 -0.01 -20.00 -8.22
C THR A 470 -1.17 -21.02 -8.14
N ASP A 471 -1.63 -21.54 -9.27
CA ASP A 471 -2.71 -22.54 -9.32
C ASP A 471 -2.26 -23.86 -8.67
N VAL A 472 -1.01 -24.27 -8.84
CA VAL A 472 -0.48 -25.46 -8.15
C VAL A 472 -0.49 -25.27 -6.63
N PHE A 473 -0.09 -24.09 -6.14
CA PHE A 473 -0.06 -23.78 -4.71
C PHE A 473 -1.46 -23.75 -4.09
N PHE A 474 -2.40 -23.02 -4.70
CA PHE A 474 -3.74 -22.79 -4.13
C PHE A 474 -4.76 -23.87 -4.46
N GLU A 475 -4.66 -24.53 -5.62
CA GLU A 475 -5.69 -25.44 -6.12
C GLU A 475 -5.18 -26.89 -6.28
N ALA A 476 -4.14 -27.12 -7.07
CA ALA A 476 -3.81 -28.48 -7.52
C ALA A 476 -3.11 -29.34 -6.43
N LEU A 477 -2.15 -28.78 -5.70
CA LEU A 477 -1.36 -29.49 -4.70
C LEU A 477 -1.77 -29.11 -3.26
N GLY A 478 -2.11 -27.84 -3.05
CA GLY A 478 -2.40 -27.27 -1.75
C GLY A 478 -1.14 -26.77 -1.01
N PRO A 479 -1.25 -25.74 -0.15
CA PRO A 479 -0.11 -25.04 0.44
C PRO A 479 0.89 -25.92 1.21
N THR A 480 0.41 -26.85 2.04
CA THR A 480 1.27 -27.69 2.88
C THR A 480 2.09 -28.69 2.06
N ARG A 481 1.45 -29.39 1.12
CA ARG A 481 2.11 -30.33 0.20
C ARG A 481 3.06 -29.61 -0.76
N TYR A 482 2.72 -28.38 -1.15
CA TYR A 482 3.62 -27.54 -1.91
C TYR A 482 4.93 -27.28 -1.16
N LEU A 483 4.83 -26.93 0.14
CA LEU A 483 6.00 -26.75 1.00
C LEU A 483 6.81 -28.05 1.16
N ASP A 484 6.18 -29.24 1.16
CA ASP A 484 6.93 -30.53 1.21
C ASP A 484 7.68 -30.82 -0.08
N ARG A 485 7.08 -30.47 -1.22
CA ARG A 485 7.60 -30.87 -2.53
C ARG A 485 8.68 -29.94 -3.05
N HIS A 486 8.56 -28.64 -2.79
CA HIS A 486 9.37 -27.61 -3.44
C HIS A 486 10.37 -26.92 -2.52
N PHE A 487 10.43 -27.29 -1.24
CA PHE A 487 11.41 -26.79 -0.28
C PHE A 487 12.27 -27.95 0.27
N PRO A 488 13.55 -27.69 0.61
CA PRO A 488 14.39 -28.65 1.31
C PRO A 488 13.76 -29.12 2.62
N PRO A 489 14.05 -30.36 3.06
CA PRO A 489 13.53 -30.89 4.31
C PRO A 489 14.06 -30.13 5.53
N GLU A 490 15.19 -29.43 5.44
CA GLU A 490 15.80 -28.67 6.54
C GLU A 490 15.93 -27.19 6.19
N VAL A 491 15.88 -26.33 7.20
CA VAL A 491 16.10 -24.89 7.05
C VAL A 491 17.60 -24.62 7.10
N ASP A 492 18.11 -23.94 6.07
CA ASP A 492 19.49 -23.49 6.02
C ASP A 492 19.64 -22.13 6.74
N SER A 493 20.50 -22.08 7.76
CA SER A 493 20.77 -20.88 8.55
C SER A 493 21.51 -19.77 7.79
N THR A 494 22.05 -20.07 6.60
CA THR A 494 22.71 -19.09 5.73
C THR A 494 21.73 -18.33 4.83
N PHE A 495 20.47 -18.79 4.74
CA PHE A 495 19.39 -18.19 3.93
C PHE A 495 19.78 -17.99 2.46
N PRO A 496 20.26 -19.04 1.75
CA PRO A 496 20.73 -18.90 0.39
C PRO A 496 19.59 -18.46 -0.55
N PRO A 497 19.91 -17.79 -1.66
CA PRO A 497 18.92 -17.41 -2.67
C PRO A 497 18.28 -18.64 -3.33
N SER A 498 16.99 -18.55 -3.65
CA SER A 498 16.29 -19.59 -4.40
C SER A 498 16.85 -19.68 -5.83
N PRO A 499 17.33 -20.84 -6.30
CA PRO A 499 17.96 -20.95 -7.60
C PRO A 499 16.97 -20.74 -8.76
N GLU A 500 15.83 -21.45 -8.75
CA GLU A 500 14.81 -21.39 -9.80
C GLU A 500 13.39 -21.39 -9.19
N PRO A 501 12.98 -20.27 -8.57
CA PRO A 501 11.71 -20.20 -7.85
C PRO A 501 10.49 -20.02 -8.76
N PHE A 502 10.65 -19.69 -10.05
CA PHE A 502 9.56 -19.47 -11.00
C PHE A 502 9.89 -20.04 -12.37
N THR A 503 8.86 -20.24 -13.19
CA THR A 503 9.01 -20.75 -14.56
C THR A 503 9.51 -19.64 -15.48
N THR A 504 10.48 -19.94 -16.35
CA THR A 504 10.87 -18.98 -17.38
C THR A 504 9.74 -18.84 -18.40
N PRO A 505 9.30 -17.62 -18.78
CA PRO A 505 8.24 -17.45 -19.76
C PRO A 505 8.54 -18.18 -21.08
N GLY A 506 7.63 -19.07 -21.49
CA GLY A 506 7.76 -19.85 -22.72
C GLY A 506 8.61 -21.12 -22.64
N SER A 507 9.18 -21.45 -21.48
CA SER A 507 9.71 -22.79 -21.22
C SER A 507 8.59 -23.73 -20.79
N SER A 508 8.67 -25.00 -21.20
CA SER A 508 7.87 -26.06 -20.55
C SER A 508 8.30 -26.14 -19.08
N PRO A 509 7.36 -26.22 -18.10
CA PRO A 509 7.74 -26.39 -16.71
C PRO A 509 8.69 -27.59 -16.60
N SER A 510 9.87 -27.37 -16.03
CA SER A 510 10.92 -28.38 -15.99
C SER A 510 10.34 -29.69 -15.42
N THR A 511 10.78 -30.82 -15.95
CA THR A 511 10.45 -32.15 -15.41
C THR A 511 10.87 -32.31 -13.94
N GLN A 512 11.64 -31.37 -13.37
CA GLN A 512 12.10 -31.34 -11.98
C GLN A 512 11.39 -30.31 -11.06
N GLY A 513 10.48 -29.47 -11.57
CA GLY A 513 9.67 -28.56 -10.74
C GLY A 513 10.41 -27.30 -10.24
N TRP A 514 9.72 -26.48 -9.42
CA TRP A 514 10.28 -25.27 -8.81
C TRP A 514 11.13 -25.58 -7.59
N ASN A 515 12.27 -24.90 -7.45
CA ASN A 515 13.20 -25.11 -6.34
C ASN A 515 13.30 -23.83 -5.49
N HIS A 516 12.75 -23.90 -4.28
CA HIS A 516 12.80 -22.82 -3.30
C HIS A 516 13.81 -23.12 -2.20
N THR A 517 14.39 -22.07 -1.64
CA THR A 517 15.07 -22.13 -0.34
C THR A 517 14.16 -21.54 0.74
N TRP A 518 14.39 -21.92 2.00
CA TRP A 518 13.68 -21.33 3.13
C TRP A 518 14.13 -19.85 3.32
N PRO A 519 13.26 -18.86 3.05
CA PRO A 519 13.64 -17.45 3.12
C PRO A 519 13.70 -16.99 4.57
N SER A 520 14.42 -15.90 4.86
CA SER A 520 14.41 -15.32 6.22
C SER A 520 13.02 -14.84 6.66
N HIS A 521 12.17 -14.44 5.71
CA HIS A 521 10.82 -13.94 5.97
C HIS A 521 9.84 -14.48 4.92
N PHE A 522 8.68 -14.94 5.37
CA PHE A 522 7.54 -15.22 4.51
C PHE A 522 6.49 -14.13 4.59
N ILE A 523 5.84 -13.87 3.46
CA ILE A 523 4.60 -13.09 3.39
C ILE A 523 3.51 -14.01 2.87
N MET A 524 2.40 -14.11 3.60
CA MET A 524 1.25 -14.92 3.20
C MET A 524 -0.05 -14.28 3.71
N PHE A 525 -1.18 -14.63 3.10
CA PHE A 525 -2.48 -14.27 3.66
C PHE A 525 -2.67 -14.94 5.01
N GLY A 526 -3.15 -14.20 6.02
CA GLY A 526 -3.39 -14.77 7.35
C GLY A 526 -4.40 -15.93 7.36
N ALA A 527 -5.27 -16.03 6.35
CA ALA A 527 -6.19 -17.17 6.20
C ALA A 527 -5.47 -18.50 5.87
N LEU A 528 -4.26 -18.44 5.28
CA LEU A 528 -3.48 -19.63 4.94
C LEU A 528 -2.96 -20.34 6.19
N GLU A 529 -2.80 -19.64 7.31
CA GLU A 529 -2.28 -20.20 8.56
C GLU A 529 -3.08 -21.44 9.02
N ASN A 530 -4.40 -21.42 8.81
CA ASN A 530 -5.33 -22.47 9.24
C ASN A 530 -5.66 -23.49 8.15
N THR A 531 -5.04 -23.38 6.97
CA THR A 531 -5.34 -24.28 5.84
C THR A 531 -4.57 -25.60 6.03
N SER A 532 -5.29 -26.73 5.94
CA SER A 532 -4.73 -28.09 5.96
C SER A 532 -4.98 -28.81 4.63
N SER A 533 -4.15 -29.81 4.31
CA SER A 533 -4.24 -30.56 3.04
C SER A 533 -5.14 -31.81 3.06
N SER A 534 -5.58 -32.29 4.23
CA SER A 534 -6.47 -33.46 4.32
C SER A 534 -7.15 -33.60 5.69
N THR A 535 -8.18 -34.45 5.74
CA THR A 535 -8.95 -34.84 6.94
C THR A 535 -8.23 -35.85 7.84
N GLU A 536 -7.13 -36.45 7.40
CA GLU A 536 -6.52 -37.62 8.08
C GLU A 536 -5.20 -37.31 8.80
N ILE A 537 -4.49 -36.22 8.49
CA ILE A 537 -3.30 -35.76 9.22
C ILE A 537 -3.32 -34.22 9.30
N GLN A 538 -3.53 -33.70 10.51
CA GLN A 538 -3.74 -32.28 10.83
C GLN A 538 -2.42 -31.53 11.04
N ASP A 539 -1.76 -31.11 9.96
CA ASP A 539 -0.75 -30.05 10.09
C ASP A 539 -1.16 -28.87 9.22
N THR A 540 -1.41 -27.73 9.85
CA THR A 540 -1.72 -26.50 9.11
C THR A 540 -0.45 -25.87 8.54
N VAL A 541 -0.57 -24.95 7.59
CA VAL A 541 0.59 -24.17 7.10
C VAL A 541 1.30 -23.48 8.26
N GLY A 542 0.54 -22.91 9.21
CA GLY A 542 1.10 -22.24 10.39
C GLY A 542 1.90 -23.18 11.28
N GLN A 543 1.32 -24.33 11.66
CA GLN A 543 2.00 -25.33 12.50
C GLN A 543 3.27 -25.86 11.83
N LYS A 544 3.22 -26.10 10.51
CA LYS A 544 4.38 -26.55 9.75
C LYS A 544 5.51 -25.52 9.73
N LEU A 545 5.20 -24.26 9.47
CA LEU A 545 6.18 -23.17 9.51
C LEU A 545 6.78 -23.01 10.92
N ARG A 546 5.97 -23.13 11.98
CA ARG A 546 6.44 -23.13 13.37
C ARG A 546 7.44 -24.25 13.66
N ARG A 547 7.19 -25.48 13.18
CA ARG A 547 8.16 -26.59 13.30
C ARG A 547 9.46 -26.36 12.53
N LYS A 548 9.44 -25.50 11.51
CA LYS A 548 10.63 -25.05 10.78
C LYS A 548 11.33 -23.85 11.46
N GLY A 549 10.84 -23.40 12.61
CA GLY A 549 11.43 -22.27 13.36
C GLY A 549 10.93 -20.90 12.92
N TYR A 550 9.86 -20.82 12.12
CA TYR A 550 9.23 -19.53 11.80
C TYR A 550 8.24 -19.14 12.89
N GLU A 551 8.27 -17.87 13.27
CA GLU A 551 7.32 -17.30 14.22
C GLU A 551 6.44 -16.24 13.56
N VAL A 552 5.22 -16.10 14.06
CA VAL A 552 4.30 -15.04 13.60
C VAL A 552 4.65 -13.76 14.36
N ILE A 553 5.30 -12.83 13.68
CA ILE A 553 5.88 -11.63 14.28
C ILE A 553 4.83 -10.58 14.72
N TRP A 554 3.56 -10.72 14.30
CA TRP A 554 2.65 -9.56 14.26
C TRP A 554 1.20 -9.85 14.68
N ARG A 555 0.86 -10.23 15.93
CA ARG A 555 -0.57 -10.18 16.33
C ARG A 555 -0.95 -9.92 17.79
N ILE A 556 -0.22 -10.31 18.83
CA ILE A 556 -0.82 -10.33 20.20
C ILE A 556 -1.12 -8.92 20.74
N ASP A 557 -0.11 -8.04 20.85
CA ASP A 557 -0.30 -6.67 21.37
C ASP A 557 -1.25 -5.84 20.49
N GLU A 558 -1.17 -6.04 19.17
CA GLU A 558 -2.05 -5.36 18.23
C GLU A 558 -3.48 -5.87 18.31
N GLU A 559 -3.68 -7.17 18.53
CA GLU A 559 -5.01 -7.75 18.70
C GLU A 559 -5.63 -7.34 20.04
N LEU A 560 -4.85 -7.30 21.12
CA LEU A 560 -5.27 -6.76 22.41
C LEU A 560 -5.71 -5.29 22.28
N MET A 561 -4.97 -4.47 21.54
CA MET A 561 -5.29 -3.04 21.33
C MET A 561 -6.24 -2.78 20.15
N SER A 562 -6.67 -3.83 19.43
CA SER A 562 -7.62 -3.72 18.32
C SER A 562 -9.03 -3.41 18.84
N ALA A 563 -9.97 -3.12 17.94
CA ALA A 563 -11.39 -3.01 18.31
C ALA A 563 -11.96 -4.28 18.94
N ALA A 564 -11.38 -5.46 18.65
CA ALA A 564 -11.81 -6.73 19.22
C ALA A 564 -11.25 -6.96 20.65
N GLY A 565 -9.98 -6.61 20.88
CA GLY A 565 -9.37 -6.71 22.21
C GLY A 565 -9.74 -5.55 23.14
N ALA A 566 -10.06 -4.39 22.57
CA ALA A 566 -10.58 -3.18 23.23
C ALA A 566 -9.74 -2.65 24.41
N PHE A 567 -8.48 -3.08 24.53
CA PHE A 567 -7.57 -2.54 25.53
C PHE A 567 -6.91 -1.24 25.04
N SER A 568 -6.84 -0.25 25.91
CA SER A 568 -5.96 0.89 25.70
C SER A 568 -4.53 0.58 26.16
N LEU A 569 -3.55 1.31 25.60
CA LEU A 569 -2.16 1.22 26.06
C LEU A 569 -2.04 1.52 27.56
N ASP A 570 -2.80 2.51 28.06
CA ASP A 570 -2.85 2.87 29.48
C ASP A 570 -3.27 1.69 30.36
N GLN A 571 -4.29 0.92 29.95
CA GLN A 571 -4.74 -0.25 30.72
C GLN A 571 -3.71 -1.37 30.76
N LEU A 572 -3.12 -1.70 29.61
CA LEU A 572 -2.11 -2.76 29.53
C LEU A 572 -0.86 -2.39 30.35
N MET A 573 -0.42 -1.14 30.26
CA MET A 573 0.74 -0.60 30.99
C MET A 573 0.48 -0.53 32.51
N GLU A 574 -0.74 -0.16 32.93
CA GLU A 574 -1.11 -0.14 34.35
C GLU A 574 -1.01 -1.54 34.97
N LEU A 575 -1.56 -2.55 34.27
CA LEU A 575 -1.54 -3.94 34.73
C LEU A 575 -0.15 -4.56 34.66
N ALA A 576 0.63 -4.24 33.62
CA ALA A 576 2.01 -4.68 33.47
C ALA A 576 2.90 -4.14 34.60
N GLY A 577 2.86 -2.83 34.86
CA GLY A 577 3.64 -2.22 35.94
C GLY A 577 3.21 -2.67 37.33
N PHE A 578 1.90 -2.88 37.56
CA PHE A 578 1.43 -3.49 38.81
C PHE A 578 1.98 -4.92 38.98
N SER A 579 2.01 -5.72 37.90
CA SER A 579 2.59 -7.06 37.92
C SER A 579 4.07 -7.02 38.31
N CYS A 580 4.84 -6.07 37.76
CA CYS A 580 6.24 -5.88 38.10
C CYS A 580 6.45 -5.52 39.58
N ALA A 581 5.64 -4.59 40.12
CA ALA A 581 5.68 -4.24 41.53
C ALA A 581 5.33 -5.42 42.44
N GLN A 582 4.32 -6.21 42.08
CA GLN A 582 3.90 -7.39 42.85
C GLN A 582 4.94 -8.51 42.83
N ALA A 583 5.60 -8.77 41.70
CA ALA A 583 6.69 -9.74 41.63
C ALA A 583 7.89 -9.32 42.51
N LEU A 584 8.26 -8.03 42.49
CA LEU A 584 9.32 -7.51 43.36
C LEU A 584 8.94 -7.68 44.83
N SER A 585 7.73 -7.28 45.23
CA SER A 585 7.29 -7.36 46.64
C SER A 585 7.11 -8.78 47.15
N LYS A 586 6.85 -9.75 46.27
CA LYS A 586 6.83 -11.18 46.63
C LYS A 586 8.22 -11.78 46.81
N THR A 587 9.24 -11.14 46.25
CA THR A 587 10.62 -11.66 46.25
C THR A 587 11.45 -11.02 47.34
N TYR A 588 11.34 -9.70 47.50
CA TYR A 588 12.11 -8.91 48.46
C TYR A 588 11.12 -8.30 49.46
N ASP A 589 11.36 -8.48 50.76
CA ASP A 589 10.53 -7.92 51.83
C ASP A 589 10.85 -6.42 52.04
N ASP A 590 9.82 -5.59 52.23
CA ASP A 590 9.93 -4.13 52.31
C ASP A 590 10.68 -3.64 53.55
N LYS A 591 10.73 -4.44 54.63
CA LYS A 591 11.51 -4.08 55.83
C LYS A 591 13.00 -4.37 55.65
N LYS A 592 13.35 -5.33 54.80
CA LYS A 592 14.75 -5.72 54.54
C LYS A 592 15.34 -5.01 53.31
N TYR A 593 14.51 -4.75 52.30
CA TYR A 593 14.92 -4.11 51.04
C TYR A 593 14.05 -2.88 50.71
N PRO A 594 13.96 -1.88 51.61
CA PRO A 594 13.03 -0.75 51.43
C PRO A 594 13.38 0.13 50.22
N ARG A 595 14.67 0.32 49.88
CA ARG A 595 15.10 1.34 48.92
C ARG A 595 15.25 0.72 47.52
N VAL A 596 14.37 1.10 46.59
CA VAL A 596 14.35 0.52 45.24
C VAL A 596 14.81 1.53 44.19
N LEU A 597 15.84 1.21 43.41
CA LEU A 597 16.22 2.01 42.24
C LEU A 597 15.44 1.52 41.02
N VAL A 598 14.55 2.34 40.48
CA VAL A 598 13.77 2.01 39.29
C VAL A 598 14.37 2.68 38.07
N CYS A 599 14.99 1.89 37.20
CA CYS A 599 15.69 2.37 35.99
C CYS A 599 14.73 2.36 34.80
N CYS A 600 14.28 3.54 34.38
CA CYS A 600 13.29 3.71 33.30
C CYS A 600 13.95 4.10 31.98
N GLY A 601 13.66 3.35 30.92
CA GLY A 601 14.02 3.71 29.56
C GLY A 601 13.04 4.70 28.90
N PRO A 602 13.27 5.06 27.61
CA PRO A 602 12.44 6.03 26.91
C PRO A 602 11.17 5.45 26.28
N GLY A 603 10.95 4.13 26.37
CA GLY A 603 9.91 3.37 25.68
C GLY A 603 8.80 2.84 26.59
N ASN A 604 8.05 1.83 26.10
CA ASN A 604 6.95 1.22 26.84
C ASN A 604 7.41 0.64 28.18
N GLN A 605 8.57 -0.02 28.22
CA GLN A 605 9.12 -0.59 29.45
C GLN A 605 9.47 0.47 30.49
N GLY A 606 9.95 1.64 30.06
CA GLY A 606 10.12 2.76 30.97
C GLY A 606 8.79 3.22 31.58
N GLY A 607 7.70 3.15 30.80
CA GLY A 607 6.34 3.36 31.27
C GLY A 607 5.89 2.31 32.30
N ASP A 608 6.16 1.02 32.04
CA ASP A 608 5.90 -0.07 32.98
C ASP A 608 6.66 0.16 34.31
N GLY A 609 7.92 0.63 34.23
CA GLY A 609 8.73 1.02 35.38
C GLY A 609 8.15 2.19 36.17
N LEU A 610 7.61 3.22 35.51
CA LEU A 610 6.96 4.35 36.18
C LEU A 610 5.71 3.91 36.96
N VAL A 611 4.89 3.06 36.35
CA VAL A 611 3.73 2.44 37.01
C VAL A 611 4.19 1.59 38.20
N ALA A 612 5.22 0.76 38.01
CA ALA A 612 5.77 -0.09 39.06
C ALA A 612 6.28 0.75 40.25
N ALA A 613 7.03 1.82 40.00
CA ALA A 613 7.51 2.73 41.05
C ALA A 613 6.37 3.33 41.87
N ARG A 614 5.28 3.76 41.21
CA ARG A 614 4.09 4.26 41.89
C ARG A 614 3.47 3.21 42.81
N HIS A 615 3.30 1.98 42.33
CA HIS A 615 2.72 0.90 43.15
C HIS A 615 3.66 0.47 44.28
N LEU A 616 4.97 0.38 44.04
CA LEU A 616 5.96 0.10 45.08
C LEU A 616 5.92 1.11 46.22
N LYS A 617 5.74 2.40 45.91
CA LYS A 617 5.55 3.43 46.95
C LYS A 617 4.31 3.16 47.81
N MET A 618 3.23 2.68 47.20
CA MET A 618 2.00 2.30 47.93
C MET A 618 2.15 0.99 48.70
N PHE A 619 3.06 0.11 48.29
CA PHE A 619 3.36 -1.15 48.97
C PHE A 619 4.31 -1.00 50.16
N GLY A 620 4.81 0.22 50.44
CA GLY A 620 5.69 0.50 51.58
C GLY A 620 7.16 0.72 51.23
N TYR A 621 7.55 0.59 49.96
CA TYR A 621 8.92 0.82 49.51
C TYR A 621 9.25 2.31 49.37
N GLU A 622 10.54 2.59 49.26
CA GLU A 622 11.14 3.89 48.97
C GLU A 622 11.76 3.88 47.57
N PRO A 623 10.95 3.92 46.49
CA PRO A 623 11.46 3.94 45.13
C PRO A 623 12.14 5.28 44.81
N THR A 624 13.20 5.22 44.00
CA THR A 624 13.79 6.38 43.30
C THR A 624 13.85 6.09 41.81
N LEU A 625 13.41 7.03 40.99
CA LEU A 625 13.47 6.92 39.53
C LEU A 625 14.85 7.33 39.02
N TYR A 626 15.47 6.48 38.23
CA TYR A 626 16.57 6.85 37.35
C TYR A 626 16.07 6.90 35.90
N MET A 627 16.09 8.08 35.30
CA MET A 627 15.51 8.33 33.97
C MET A 627 16.40 9.28 33.15
N PRO A 628 17.52 8.79 32.61
CA PRO A 628 18.50 9.63 31.90
C PRO A 628 17.94 10.17 30.56
N LYS A 629 16.94 9.47 30.00
CA LYS A 629 16.24 9.89 28.79
C LYS A 629 14.73 9.64 28.93
N PRO A 630 13.97 10.66 29.36
CA PRO A 630 12.51 10.55 29.46
C PRO A 630 11.86 10.24 28.11
N GLY A 631 10.80 9.44 28.14
CA GLY A 631 9.98 9.16 26.96
C GLY A 631 9.23 10.40 26.46
N SER A 632 9.01 10.48 25.13
CA SER A 632 8.41 11.67 24.50
C SER A 632 6.88 11.66 24.45
N LYS A 633 6.24 10.48 24.55
CA LYS A 633 4.78 10.32 24.46
C LYS A 633 4.07 10.89 25.69
N ASP A 634 2.83 11.34 25.50
CA ASP A 634 2.03 11.97 26.55
C ASP A 634 1.80 11.05 27.76
N ILE A 635 1.54 9.76 27.52
CA ILE A 635 1.35 8.76 28.58
C ILE A 635 2.52 8.71 29.58
N TYR A 636 3.77 8.73 29.10
CA TYR A 636 4.95 8.69 29.98
C TYR A 636 5.07 9.95 30.84
N LYS A 637 4.72 11.12 30.27
CA LYS A 637 4.70 12.39 31.02
C LYS A 637 3.64 12.36 32.11
N ARG A 638 2.43 11.85 31.82
CA ARG A 638 1.37 11.68 32.81
C ARG A 638 1.80 10.74 33.94
N LEU A 639 2.43 9.61 33.61
CA LEU A 639 2.95 8.66 34.60
C LEU A 639 4.06 9.27 35.47
N ALA A 640 5.01 9.99 34.87
CA ALA A 640 6.04 10.72 35.62
C ALA A 640 5.44 11.76 36.58
N SER A 641 4.40 12.50 36.15
CA SER A 641 3.65 13.40 37.03
C SER A 641 2.96 12.67 38.18
N GLN A 642 2.41 11.47 37.96
CA GLN A 642 1.83 10.66 39.04
C GLN A 642 2.89 10.24 40.07
N CYS A 643 4.09 9.84 39.63
CA CYS A 643 5.21 9.56 40.54
C CYS A 643 5.62 10.80 41.34
N SER A 644 5.69 11.97 40.68
CA SER A 644 6.00 13.25 41.34
C SER A 644 4.95 13.62 42.39
N ASN A 645 3.67 13.37 42.13
CA ASN A 645 2.58 13.62 43.08
C ASN A 645 2.65 12.72 44.33
N LEU A 646 3.37 11.60 44.26
CA LEU A 646 3.66 10.70 45.39
C LEU A 646 5.02 10.99 46.03
N HIS A 647 5.66 12.10 45.66
CA HIS A 647 6.98 12.51 46.14
C HIS A 647 8.07 11.44 45.91
N ILE A 648 7.97 10.71 44.79
CA ILE A 648 9.02 9.78 44.36
C ILE A 648 10.15 10.60 43.72
N PRO A 649 11.37 10.58 44.28
CA PRO A 649 12.50 11.31 43.71
C PRO A 649 12.87 10.76 42.33
N SER A 650 13.35 11.64 41.44
CA SER A 650 13.78 11.29 40.08
C SER A 650 15.09 12.00 39.73
N SER A 651 16.04 11.26 39.15
CA SER A 651 17.33 11.78 38.72
C SER A 651 17.68 11.31 37.29
N PRO A 652 18.20 12.18 36.41
CA PRO A 652 18.77 11.77 35.13
C PRO A 652 20.19 11.21 35.26
N GLU A 653 20.83 11.35 36.44
CA GLU A 653 22.20 10.95 36.70
C GLU A 653 22.25 9.84 37.75
N LEU A 654 23.15 8.87 37.53
CA LEU A 654 23.43 7.79 38.46
C LEU A 654 24.90 7.88 38.88
N PRO A 655 25.21 8.36 40.10
CA PRO A 655 26.60 8.48 40.57
C PRO A 655 27.19 7.09 40.80
N GLU A 656 28.51 6.91 40.66
CA GLU A 656 29.16 5.60 40.91
C GLU A 656 28.93 5.05 42.33
N SER A 657 28.69 5.95 43.30
CA SER A 657 28.39 5.61 44.70
C SER A 657 26.95 5.17 44.95
N PHE A 658 26.08 5.05 43.93
CA PHE A 658 24.66 4.73 44.11
C PHE A 658 24.40 3.41 44.85
N LYS A 659 25.35 2.47 44.79
CA LYS A 659 25.23 1.11 45.35
C LYS A 659 24.92 1.11 46.86
N SER A 660 25.40 2.10 47.63
CA SER A 660 25.10 2.20 49.06
C SER A 660 23.72 2.79 49.38
N SER A 661 23.07 3.38 48.38
CA SER A 661 21.81 4.12 48.53
C SER A 661 20.58 3.26 48.28
N TYR A 662 20.74 2.09 47.67
CA TYR A 662 19.63 1.22 47.25
C TYR A 662 19.86 -0.23 47.67
N ASP A 663 18.77 -0.95 47.83
CA ASP A 663 18.76 -2.35 48.26
C ASP A 663 18.43 -3.31 47.10
N VAL A 664 17.62 -2.86 46.11
CA VAL A 664 17.21 -3.63 44.91
C VAL A 664 17.10 -2.70 43.71
N ILE A 665 17.40 -3.23 42.51
CA ILE A 665 17.25 -2.52 41.23
C ILE A 665 16.09 -3.13 40.44
N LEU A 666 15.16 -2.30 39.97
CA LEU A 666 14.17 -2.66 38.97
C LEU A 666 14.64 -2.16 37.60
N ASP A 667 15.07 -3.09 36.75
CA ASP A 667 15.48 -2.85 35.38
C ASP A 667 14.26 -2.79 34.45
N ALA A 668 13.87 -1.58 34.08
CA ALA A 668 12.79 -1.27 33.15
C ALA A 668 13.31 -0.39 32.00
N ILE A 669 14.56 -0.61 31.57
CA ILE A 669 15.22 0.19 30.54
C ILE A 669 14.74 -0.23 29.15
N PHE A 670 14.84 -1.51 28.83
CA PHE A 670 14.59 -2.07 27.50
C PHE A 670 13.74 -3.34 27.60
N GLY A 671 12.71 -3.47 26.74
CA GLY A 671 11.91 -4.69 26.61
C GLY A 671 12.10 -5.39 25.28
N PHE A 672 11.13 -6.24 24.90
CA PHE A 672 11.17 -7.04 23.67
C PHE A 672 11.35 -6.26 22.35
N SER A 673 11.10 -4.95 22.34
CA SER A 673 11.29 -4.12 21.14
C SER A 673 12.72 -3.57 20.97
N PHE A 674 13.56 -3.74 22.00
CA PHE A 674 14.96 -3.32 21.98
C PHE A 674 15.82 -4.28 21.15
N LYS A 675 16.90 -3.74 20.59
CA LYS A 675 17.94 -4.52 19.90
C LYS A 675 19.31 -4.06 20.37
N PRO A 676 20.19 -4.96 20.81
CA PRO A 676 21.57 -4.61 21.12
C PRO A 676 22.34 -4.12 19.87
N PRO A 677 23.44 -3.35 20.05
CA PRO A 677 24.01 -2.92 21.32
C PRO A 677 23.29 -1.70 21.92
N ALA A 678 23.35 -1.57 23.24
CA ALA A 678 22.92 -0.35 23.92
C ALA A 678 23.83 0.82 23.52
N ARG A 679 23.25 2.02 23.41
CA ARG A 679 23.98 3.27 23.13
C ARG A 679 23.96 4.18 24.35
N ALA A 680 24.92 5.08 24.43
CA ALA A 680 24.93 6.15 25.42
C ALA A 680 23.56 6.86 25.55
N PRO A 681 23.08 7.11 26.78
CA PRO A 681 23.76 6.85 28.07
C PRO A 681 23.59 5.41 28.62
N PHE A 682 22.79 4.57 27.96
CA PHE A 682 22.38 3.27 28.50
C PHE A 682 23.48 2.20 28.45
N ASP A 683 24.46 2.32 27.57
CA ASP A 683 25.66 1.46 27.58
C ASP A 683 26.39 1.52 28.94
N THR A 684 26.55 2.73 29.47
CA THR A 684 27.21 3.02 30.73
C THR A 684 26.32 2.65 31.90
N THR A 685 25.02 2.95 31.80
CA THR A 685 24.01 2.53 32.80
C THR A 685 24.03 1.03 33.02
N LEU A 686 23.95 0.23 31.95
CA LEU A 686 23.87 -1.23 32.06
C LEU A 686 25.13 -1.81 32.69
N ARG A 687 26.30 -1.26 32.37
CA ARG A 687 27.56 -1.63 33.04
C ARG A 687 27.52 -1.32 34.54
N LEU A 688 27.15 -0.09 34.92
CA LEU A 688 27.10 0.32 36.33
C LEU A 688 26.12 -0.52 37.15
N ILE A 689 24.95 -0.84 36.58
CA ILE A 689 23.94 -1.71 37.21
C ILE A 689 24.47 -3.14 37.33
N GLY A 690 25.04 -3.70 36.26
CA GLY A 690 25.57 -5.07 36.26
C GLY A 690 26.74 -5.26 37.23
N GLU A 691 27.56 -4.23 37.44
CA GLU A 691 28.68 -4.24 38.39
C GLU A 691 28.26 -3.84 39.82
N SER A 692 26.98 -3.56 40.07
CA SER A 692 26.51 -3.02 41.36
C SER A 692 26.59 -4.03 42.51
N GLY A 693 26.44 -5.32 42.22
CA GLY A 693 26.27 -6.36 43.23
C GLY A 693 24.94 -6.31 43.97
N LEU A 694 24.04 -5.38 43.61
CA LEU A 694 22.68 -5.34 44.13
C LEU A 694 21.81 -6.35 43.38
N PRO A 695 20.77 -6.92 44.04
CA PRO A 695 19.80 -7.75 43.34
C PRO A 695 19.06 -6.98 42.25
N ILE A 696 18.86 -7.62 41.09
CA ILE A 696 18.22 -7.02 39.92
C ILE A 696 16.95 -7.78 39.55
N VAL A 697 15.85 -7.04 39.40
CA VAL A 697 14.57 -7.50 38.84
C VAL A 697 14.42 -6.91 37.45
N SER A 698 14.43 -7.72 36.40
CA SER A 698 14.26 -7.24 35.01
C SER A 698 12.82 -7.39 34.53
N VAL A 699 12.32 -6.35 33.87
CA VAL A 699 10.97 -6.28 33.29
C VAL A 699 10.98 -6.77 31.85
N ASP A 700 10.13 -7.74 31.56
CA ASP A 700 9.90 -8.38 30.28
C ASP A 700 11.08 -9.23 29.77
N ILE A 701 12.23 -8.60 29.59
CA ILE A 701 13.52 -9.22 29.27
C ILE A 701 14.66 -8.42 29.91
N PRO A 702 15.77 -9.04 30.33
CA PRO A 702 16.89 -8.29 30.89
C PRO A 702 17.47 -7.28 29.89
N SER A 703 17.59 -6.02 30.29
CA SER A 703 18.06 -4.97 29.40
C SER A 703 19.46 -5.25 28.88
N GLY A 704 19.63 -5.19 27.56
CA GLY A 704 20.87 -5.55 26.89
C GLY A 704 20.92 -6.98 26.36
N TRP A 705 19.99 -7.86 26.75
CA TRP A 705 19.85 -9.19 26.14
C TRP A 705 19.26 -9.10 24.74
N ASP A 706 19.61 -10.08 23.91
CA ASP A 706 18.88 -10.34 22.68
C ASP A 706 17.54 -11.04 23.01
N VAL A 707 16.48 -10.63 22.33
CA VAL A 707 15.12 -11.05 22.64
C VAL A 707 14.87 -12.52 22.41
N ASP A 708 15.63 -13.11 21.48
CA ASP A 708 15.45 -14.48 21.06
C ASP A 708 16.57 -15.38 21.59
N ASN A 709 17.80 -14.87 21.57
CA ASN A 709 19.00 -15.65 21.89
C ASN A 709 19.49 -15.47 23.33
N GLY A 710 18.88 -14.57 24.11
CA GLY A 710 19.26 -14.31 25.50
C GLY A 710 20.55 -13.49 25.62
N PRO A 711 21.39 -13.72 26.65
CA PRO A 711 22.59 -12.92 26.89
C PRO A 711 23.62 -13.11 25.77
N GLN A 712 24.07 -12.01 25.16
CA GLN A 712 25.12 -12.01 24.13
C GLN A 712 26.44 -11.47 24.71
N GLU A 713 27.57 -12.09 24.35
CA GLU A 713 28.89 -11.52 24.64
C GLU A 713 29.23 -10.42 23.64
N VAL A 714 29.28 -9.17 24.10
CA VAL A 714 29.68 -8.04 23.25
C VAL A 714 31.22 -7.98 23.20
N LYS A 715 31.81 -8.37 22.07
CA LYS A 715 33.21 -8.03 21.75
C LYS A 715 33.26 -6.53 21.42
N ALA A 716 33.91 -5.74 22.28
CA ALA A 716 34.14 -4.32 22.01
C ALA A 716 35.11 -4.17 20.83
N ASP A 717 34.75 -3.32 19.87
CA ASP A 717 35.61 -2.95 18.75
C ASP A 717 36.63 -1.91 19.26
N GLY A 718 37.91 -2.31 19.36
CA GLY A 718 39.04 -1.43 19.69
C GLY A 718 39.39 -1.25 21.17
N ASP A 719 40.49 -1.91 21.58
CA ASP A 719 41.50 -1.65 22.64
C ASP A 719 41.28 -0.76 23.89
N LYS A 720 40.09 -0.24 24.22
CA LYS A 720 39.85 0.43 25.52
C LYS A 720 38.45 0.13 26.06
N ALA A 721 38.44 -0.54 27.22
CA ALA A 721 37.33 -0.94 28.10
C ALA A 721 36.75 -2.34 27.85
N GLY A 722 36.74 -3.15 28.92
CA GLY A 722 36.42 -4.57 28.92
C GLY A 722 35.01 -4.92 28.43
N ALA A 723 34.86 -6.20 28.06
CA ALA A 723 33.59 -6.79 27.62
C ALA A 723 32.44 -6.37 28.55
N LEU A 724 31.42 -5.70 27.99
CA LEU A 724 30.18 -5.47 28.72
C LEU A 724 29.58 -6.86 28.98
N GLY A 725 29.67 -7.34 30.23
CA GLY A 725 28.97 -8.55 30.62
C GLY A 725 27.46 -8.31 30.47
N ALA A 726 26.75 -9.25 29.84
CA ALA A 726 25.30 -9.21 29.80
C ALA A 726 24.73 -9.13 31.22
N LEU A 727 23.69 -8.30 31.43
CA LEU A 727 23.03 -8.15 32.72
C LEU A 727 22.60 -9.52 33.26
N ARG A 728 22.79 -9.80 34.55
CA ARG A 728 22.38 -11.08 35.17
C ARG A 728 21.40 -10.80 36.29
N PRO A 729 20.10 -10.73 36.00
CA PRO A 729 19.12 -10.47 37.04
C PRO A 729 18.87 -11.70 37.91
N ASP A 730 18.48 -11.46 39.16
CA ASP A 730 18.03 -12.48 40.10
C ASP A 730 16.57 -12.88 39.82
N VAL A 731 15.79 -11.93 39.32
CA VAL A 731 14.37 -12.09 39.01
C VAL A 731 14.06 -11.58 37.61
N LEU A 732 13.30 -12.35 36.85
CA LEU A 732 12.73 -11.94 35.56
C LEU A 732 11.21 -11.91 35.66
N VAL A 733 10.58 -10.83 35.19
CA VAL A 733 9.12 -10.71 35.10
C VAL A 733 8.72 -10.63 33.64
N SER A 734 8.40 -11.76 33.00
CA SER A 734 7.90 -11.75 31.62
C SER A 734 6.47 -11.22 31.57
N LEU A 735 6.16 -10.36 30.59
CA LEU A 735 4.84 -9.78 30.42
C LEU A 735 4.07 -10.46 29.29
N THR A 736 2.78 -10.77 29.51
CA THR A 736 1.87 -11.42 28.56
C THR A 736 2.22 -12.89 28.27
N ALA A 737 3.43 -13.14 27.80
CA ALA A 737 4.03 -14.46 27.63
C ALA A 737 5.58 -14.34 27.73
N PRO A 738 6.29 -15.40 28.16
CA PRO A 738 7.75 -15.43 28.14
C PRO A 738 8.31 -15.25 26.73
N LYS A 739 9.46 -14.55 26.63
CA LYS A 739 10.18 -14.36 25.36
C LYS A 739 11.20 -15.49 25.20
N GLN A 740 11.57 -15.81 23.96
CA GLN A 740 12.52 -16.89 23.65
C GLN A 740 13.87 -16.73 24.40
N GLY A 741 14.40 -15.51 24.47
CA GLY A 741 15.65 -15.20 25.18
C GLY A 741 15.58 -15.43 26.70
N ALA A 742 14.39 -15.60 27.28
CA ALA A 742 14.21 -15.98 28.67
C ALA A 742 14.40 -17.49 28.92
N ARG A 743 14.48 -18.34 27.87
CA ARG A 743 14.64 -19.79 28.04
C ARG A 743 15.90 -20.17 28.81
N THR A 744 16.99 -19.44 28.56
CA THR A 744 18.29 -19.65 29.23
C THR A 744 18.40 -18.91 30.56
N PHE A 745 17.37 -18.18 30.98
CA PHE A 745 17.38 -17.45 32.25
C PHE A 745 17.45 -18.42 33.44
N GLN A 746 18.35 -18.12 34.37
CA GLN A 746 18.56 -18.87 35.61
C GLN A 746 18.34 -17.89 36.78
N GLY A 747 17.24 -18.07 37.51
CA GLY A 747 16.78 -17.18 38.57
C GLY A 747 15.30 -17.39 38.83
N ARG A 748 14.68 -16.54 39.65
CA ARG A 748 13.23 -16.61 39.88
C ARG A 748 12.49 -15.97 38.73
N HIS A 749 11.59 -16.71 38.07
CA HIS A 749 10.92 -16.25 36.86
C HIS A 749 9.41 -16.11 37.13
N PHE A 750 8.89 -14.89 37.03
CA PHE A 750 7.47 -14.62 37.11
C PHE A 750 6.90 -14.34 35.74
N LEU A 751 5.66 -14.80 35.52
CA LEU A 751 4.81 -14.35 34.44
C LEU A 751 3.79 -13.35 34.99
N GLY A 752 3.70 -12.18 34.36
CA GLY A 752 2.77 -11.10 34.69
C GLY A 752 1.97 -10.62 33.48
N GLY A 753 1.07 -9.67 33.69
CA GLY A 753 0.15 -9.20 32.66
C GLY A 753 -1.05 -10.12 32.49
N ARG A 754 -1.76 -10.39 33.60
CA ARG A 754 -2.97 -11.21 33.67
C ARG A 754 -4.19 -10.52 33.03
N PHE A 755 -4.13 -10.30 31.73
CA PHE A 755 -5.19 -9.65 30.93
C PHE A 755 -5.49 -10.36 29.61
N VAL A 756 -4.76 -11.43 29.27
CA VAL A 756 -4.95 -12.15 28.01
C VAL A 756 -6.28 -12.90 28.05
N PRO A 757 -7.24 -12.60 27.15
CA PRO A 757 -8.51 -13.33 27.09
C PRO A 757 -8.29 -14.81 26.76
N PRO A 758 -9.09 -15.75 27.30
CA PRO A 758 -8.93 -17.19 27.03
C PRO A 758 -8.95 -17.54 25.54
N ASP A 759 -9.82 -16.89 24.75
CA ASP A 759 -9.88 -17.11 23.30
C ASP A 759 -8.59 -16.66 22.59
N LEU A 760 -7.97 -15.58 23.07
CA LEU A 760 -6.71 -15.08 22.54
C LEU A 760 -5.55 -16.01 22.91
N ALA A 761 -5.51 -16.45 24.17
CA ALA A 761 -4.54 -17.43 24.65
C ALA A 761 -4.64 -18.75 23.86
N LYS A 762 -5.86 -19.22 23.59
CA LYS A 762 -6.12 -20.40 22.75
C LYS A 762 -5.70 -20.17 21.30
N LYS A 763 -6.01 -19.00 20.74
CA LYS A 763 -5.66 -18.63 19.35
C LYS A 763 -4.15 -18.62 19.11
N PHE A 764 -3.39 -18.13 20.09
CA PHE A 764 -1.93 -18.07 20.00
C PHE A 764 -1.21 -19.24 20.67
N GLU A 765 -1.96 -20.27 21.10
CA GLU A 765 -1.41 -21.47 21.75
C GLU A 765 -0.47 -21.14 22.94
N LEU A 766 -0.78 -20.07 23.69
CA LEU A 766 0.12 -19.51 24.71
C LEU A 766 0.26 -20.39 25.96
N ASN A 767 -0.62 -21.38 26.15
CA ASN A 767 -0.62 -22.34 27.27
C ASN A 767 -0.31 -21.69 28.64
N LEU A 768 -0.95 -20.54 28.92
CA LEU A 768 -0.67 -19.75 30.11
C LEU A 768 -1.06 -20.52 31.39
N PRO A 769 -0.22 -20.50 32.44
CA PRO A 769 -0.54 -21.12 33.73
C PRO A 769 -1.66 -20.37 34.46
N ASP A 770 -2.30 -21.06 35.38
CA ASP A 770 -3.31 -20.46 36.26
C ASP A 770 -2.66 -19.51 37.27
N TYR A 771 -3.16 -18.28 37.32
CA TYR A 771 -2.73 -17.29 38.29
C TYR A 771 -3.45 -17.51 39.63
N PRO A 772 -2.72 -17.61 40.76
CA PRO A 772 -3.31 -17.90 42.06
C PRO A 772 -4.17 -16.75 42.58
N GLY A 773 -5.41 -17.06 42.98
CA GLY A 773 -6.32 -16.08 43.59
C GLY A 773 -6.49 -14.81 42.75
N SER A 774 -6.24 -13.66 43.37
CA SER A 774 -6.28 -12.33 42.74
C SER A 774 -4.91 -11.82 42.29
N ASP A 775 -3.88 -12.66 42.30
CA ASP A 775 -2.53 -12.24 41.92
C ASP A 775 -2.47 -11.87 40.43
N GLN A 776 -1.66 -10.87 40.13
CA GLN A 776 -1.32 -10.42 38.78
C GLN A 776 -0.03 -11.06 38.27
N VAL A 777 0.62 -11.89 39.10
CA VAL A 777 1.80 -12.67 38.75
C VAL A 777 1.69 -14.12 39.22
N VAL A 778 2.35 -15.01 38.48
CA VAL A 778 2.55 -16.42 38.83
C VAL A 778 4.02 -16.77 38.63
N GLU A 779 4.62 -17.49 39.58
CA GLU A 779 6.01 -17.94 39.47
C GLU A 779 6.05 -19.20 38.58
N LEU A 780 6.92 -19.18 37.57
CA LEU A 780 7.16 -20.29 36.66
C LEU A 780 8.17 -21.24 37.32
N THR A 781 7.75 -22.45 37.66
CA THR A 781 8.62 -23.48 38.25
C THR A 781 9.19 -24.41 37.16
N ASP A 782 10.48 -24.78 37.29
CA ASP A 782 11.15 -25.77 36.43
C ASP A 782 10.64 -27.20 36.73
N ASN A 783 9.38 -27.48 36.39
CA ASN A 783 8.78 -28.82 36.56
C ASN A 783 8.90 -29.64 35.26
N GLY A 784 10.10 -29.81 34.71
CA GLY A 784 10.41 -30.82 33.67
C GLY A 784 9.69 -30.71 32.31
N GLU A 785 8.67 -29.86 32.20
CA GLU A 785 8.04 -29.44 30.95
C GLU A 785 8.64 -28.08 30.57
N SER A 786 9.00 -27.94 29.29
CA SER A 786 9.67 -26.76 28.75
C SER A 786 9.04 -25.47 29.25
N LYS A 787 9.85 -24.53 29.75
CA LYS A 787 9.46 -23.11 29.85
C LYS A 787 8.80 -22.74 28.53
N LEU A 788 7.50 -22.42 28.60
CA LEU A 788 6.55 -22.23 27.50
C LEU A 788 7.19 -21.83 26.15
#